data_AF-A0A561TWZ2-F1
#
_entry.id   AF-A0A561TWZ2-F1
#
_cell.length_a   1.000
_cell.length_b   1.000
_cell.length_c   1.000
_cell.angle_alpha   90.00
_cell.angle_beta   90.00
_cell.angle_gamma   90.00
#
_symmetry.space_group_name_H-M   'P 1'
#
loop_
_entity.id
_entity.type
_entity.pdbx_description
1 polymer ?
#
loop_
_entity_poly.entity_id
_entity_poly.type
_entity_poly.pdbx_seq_one_letter_code
_entity_poly.pdbx_strand_id
1 'polypeptide(L)'
;MADLVGPRLGDVTGRIRESDIAEVRDRNRIDDVVGEYVALRNAGGGAQKGLCPFHDEKTPSFNVRPSHGTFHCFGCGEGGDAIAFIMKMEHLGFVESVERLADRVGLQLTYEGGTPGPKRDRGSRARMVEAHRIAAEFYAEQLRSPEAQPAREYLTTRGFDEAAAQRFGCGFAPSGWDKLTKLLLNKGFEAEELIKCGLSREGRRGPMDRFHRRLLWPLKDLGGDVVGFGARRIFDDDPIEAKYVNTSATPIFNKSQVLFGIDLAKREIAKRRQAVVVEGYTDVMAMHLAGVPTAVASCGTAFGDEHISVLRRLMMDDDAFRGEVIFTFDGDEAGQKAAMKAFDGEQQFAGQTYVAITPDNMDPCELREAQGDAAVRDLVARRRPLFEFAIRSLLTDYDLDSVDGRVAALKRTVPLIAQIKDPASRDGYAARLAWWAGWNDENQVVKRVRESSGAPVRKQRRPRREENQQSLGMDVELPPRPPRHDPRWLQREALKAALQVPALAGPLYDSLPAEAFTEPVYAELQKALLAAGGTTSGLSGAGLVDAVSQRCESQVASRLSTQLAVEALEWTTEDDPRYVGAIIARLQERLVSRQIADIKSKVQRMSPLEDAEEYNALFGDMVALEGYRKALLDQAMGTTL
;
A
#
# COMPACT_ATOMS: atom_id res chain seq x y z
N MET A 1 55.55 5.46 -56.55
CA MET A 1 55.47 6.16 -55.26
C MET A 1 54.11 5.86 -54.64
N ALA A 2 54.02 4.75 -53.92
CA ALA A 2 52.84 4.35 -53.18
C ALA A 2 53.25 4.35 -51.71
N ASP A 3 52.71 5.31 -50.95
CA ASP A 3 52.98 5.46 -49.53
C ASP A 3 52.28 4.37 -48.74
N LEU A 4 53.09 3.62 -47.98
CA LEU A 4 52.68 2.66 -46.97
C LEU A 4 52.27 3.43 -45.70
N VAL A 5 50.98 3.67 -45.52
CA VAL A 5 50.43 4.06 -44.21
C VAL A 5 50.17 2.77 -43.42
N GLY A 6 51.08 2.47 -42.49
CA GLY A 6 50.92 1.38 -41.53
C GLY A 6 49.72 1.59 -40.60
N PRO A 7 49.16 0.51 -40.01
CA PRO A 7 48.02 0.61 -39.11
C PRO A 7 48.38 1.41 -37.85
N ARG A 8 47.52 2.38 -37.50
CA ARG A 8 47.63 3.20 -36.29
C ARG A 8 47.64 2.29 -35.05
N LEU A 9 48.56 2.56 -34.13
CA LEU A 9 48.66 1.92 -32.81
C LEU A 9 47.28 1.89 -32.15
N GLY A 10 46.84 0.67 -31.80
CA GLY A 10 45.65 0.46 -30.98
C GLY A 10 45.82 1.14 -29.62
N ASP A 11 44.74 1.72 -29.16
CA ASP A 11 44.58 2.40 -27.87
C ASP A 11 44.98 1.45 -26.73
N VAL A 12 46.14 1.67 -26.11
CA VAL A 12 46.60 0.86 -24.97
C VAL A 12 45.92 1.40 -23.72
N THR A 13 44.90 0.68 -23.24
CA THR A 13 44.21 1.00 -21.98
C THR A 13 45.20 0.94 -20.82
N GLY A 14 45.39 2.06 -20.11
CA GLY A 14 46.23 2.11 -18.92
C GLY A 14 45.74 1.12 -17.85
N ARG A 15 46.66 0.35 -17.26
CA ARG A 15 46.38 -0.62 -16.19
C ARG A 15 46.67 0.04 -14.84
N ILE A 16 45.74 -0.07 -13.89
CA ILE A 16 46.00 0.39 -12.51
C ILE A 16 47.19 -0.39 -11.95
N ARG A 17 48.12 0.31 -11.29
CA ARG A 17 49.26 -0.33 -10.61
C ARG A 17 48.81 -1.41 -9.65
N GLU A 18 49.47 -2.56 -9.67
CA GLU A 18 49.15 -3.66 -8.75
C GLU A 18 49.38 -3.27 -7.29
N SER A 19 50.33 -2.37 -7.01
CA SER A 19 50.53 -1.77 -5.68
C SER A 19 49.30 -1.03 -5.19
N ASP A 20 48.67 -0.25 -6.06
CA ASP A 20 47.54 0.61 -5.71
C ASP A 20 46.29 -0.26 -5.52
N ILE A 21 46.10 -1.31 -6.33
CA ILE A 21 45.03 -2.31 -6.13
C ILE A 21 45.19 -3.01 -4.78
N ALA A 22 46.42 -3.42 -4.42
CA ALA A 22 46.70 -4.04 -3.13
C ALA A 22 46.42 -3.07 -1.98
N GLU A 23 46.84 -1.81 -2.12
CA GLU A 23 46.61 -0.78 -1.11
C GLU A 23 45.11 -0.45 -0.94
N VAL A 24 44.34 -0.40 -2.04
CA VAL A 24 42.89 -0.28 -2.00
C VAL A 24 42.27 -1.44 -1.22
N ARG A 25 42.72 -2.68 -1.46
CA ARG A 25 42.22 -3.86 -0.75
C ARG A 25 42.57 -3.80 0.74
N ASP A 26 43.78 -3.40 1.10
CA ASP A 26 44.25 -3.35 2.49
C ASP A 26 43.57 -2.23 3.30
N ARG A 27 43.37 -1.05 2.68
CA ARG A 27 42.70 0.09 3.33
C ARG A 27 41.19 -0.08 3.43
N ASN A 28 40.59 -0.95 2.60
CA ASN A 28 39.17 -1.26 2.63
C ASN A 28 38.92 -2.60 3.32
N ARG A 29 38.94 -2.58 4.66
CA ARG A 29 38.53 -3.72 5.48
C ARG A 29 37.15 -4.24 5.04
N ILE A 30 37.08 -5.54 4.80
CA ILE A 30 35.87 -6.18 4.23
C ILE A 30 34.63 -5.96 5.12
N ASP A 31 34.77 -5.98 6.44
CA ASP A 31 33.68 -5.75 7.38
C ASP A 31 33.16 -4.32 7.35
N ASP A 32 34.06 -3.34 7.17
CA ASP A 32 33.66 -1.94 7.03
C ASP A 32 32.93 -1.70 5.72
N VAL A 33 33.37 -2.35 4.62
CA VAL A 33 32.73 -2.23 3.30
C VAL A 33 31.35 -2.90 3.30
N VAL A 34 31.28 -4.17 3.73
CA VAL A 34 30.00 -4.90 3.79
C VAL A 34 29.03 -4.24 4.76
N GLY A 35 29.54 -3.75 5.90
CA GLY A 35 28.78 -3.08 6.95
C GLY A 35 27.98 -1.85 6.48
N GLU A 36 28.33 -1.28 5.33
CA GLU A 36 27.58 -0.18 4.72
C GLU A 36 26.28 -0.61 4.03
N TYR A 37 26.14 -1.89 3.70
CA TYR A 37 24.99 -2.44 2.95
C TYR A 37 24.22 -3.46 3.76
N VAL A 38 24.90 -4.18 4.63
CA VAL A 38 24.35 -5.27 5.43
C VAL A 38 24.85 -5.07 6.86
N ALA A 39 23.95 -5.06 7.83
CA ALA A 39 24.40 -5.09 9.22
C ALA A 39 25.15 -6.40 9.49
N LEU A 40 26.15 -6.35 10.39
CA LEU A 40 27.00 -7.50 10.73
C LEU A 40 26.97 -7.82 12.25
N ARG A 41 26.96 -9.11 12.60
CA ARG A 41 26.96 -9.65 13.98
C ARG A 41 28.11 -10.63 14.12
N ASN A 42 28.74 -10.64 15.29
CA ASN A 42 29.83 -11.58 15.57
C ASN A 42 29.30 -13.02 15.57
N ALA A 43 29.98 -13.90 14.85
CA ALA A 43 29.67 -15.33 14.72
C ALA A 43 30.70 -16.24 15.42
N GLY A 44 31.61 -15.65 16.21
CA GLY A 44 32.70 -16.36 16.87
C GLY A 44 33.95 -16.52 15.99
N GLY A 45 35.11 -16.76 16.61
CA GLY A 45 36.37 -16.96 15.88
C GLY A 45 36.84 -15.76 15.05
N GLY A 46 36.37 -14.55 15.37
CA GLY A 46 36.63 -13.33 14.60
C GLY A 46 35.82 -13.19 13.31
N ALA A 47 34.95 -14.16 12.98
CA ALA A 47 34.02 -14.05 11.86
C ALA A 47 32.77 -13.26 12.26
N GLN A 48 32.18 -12.60 11.27
CA GLN A 48 30.90 -11.95 11.35
C GLN A 48 29.93 -12.61 10.36
N LYS A 49 28.64 -12.52 10.61
CA LYS A 49 27.62 -13.17 9.78
C LYS A 49 26.38 -12.31 9.67
N GLY A 50 25.75 -12.19 8.50
CA GLY A 50 24.52 -11.43 8.22
C GLY A 50 23.65 -12.00 7.10
N LEU A 51 22.59 -11.26 6.75
CA LEU A 51 21.70 -11.62 5.63
C LEU A 51 22.39 -11.31 4.30
N CYS A 52 22.35 -12.25 3.38
CA CYS A 52 23.00 -12.11 2.09
C CYS A 52 22.35 -10.99 1.26
N PRO A 53 23.14 -10.06 0.71
CA PRO A 53 22.60 -9.02 -0.15
C PRO A 53 22.32 -9.51 -1.58
N PHE A 54 22.82 -10.69 -1.97
CA PHE A 54 22.79 -11.21 -3.35
C PHE A 54 21.64 -12.18 -3.63
N HIS A 55 20.91 -12.62 -2.61
CA HIS A 55 19.71 -13.44 -2.76
C HIS A 55 18.77 -13.21 -1.58
N ASP A 56 17.49 -13.55 -1.76
CA ASP A 56 16.49 -13.39 -0.71
C ASP A 56 16.56 -14.58 0.27
N GLU A 57 16.86 -14.29 1.54
CA GLU A 57 16.96 -15.29 2.59
C GLU A 57 16.42 -14.79 3.92
N LYS A 58 16.01 -15.73 4.78
CA LYS A 58 15.44 -15.44 6.11
C LYS A 58 16.43 -15.70 7.25
N THR A 59 17.36 -16.61 7.04
CA THR A 59 18.41 -16.94 8.00
C THR A 59 19.73 -16.43 7.45
N PRO A 60 20.53 -15.65 8.18
CA PRO A 60 21.87 -15.25 7.81
C PRO A 60 22.66 -16.45 7.30
N SER A 61 23.14 -16.40 6.07
CA SER A 61 24.12 -17.35 5.56
C SER A 61 25.39 -16.64 5.07
N PHE A 62 25.36 -15.31 5.03
CA PHE A 62 26.47 -14.47 4.60
C PHE A 62 27.52 -14.32 5.69
N ASN A 63 28.69 -14.93 5.54
CA ASN A 63 29.80 -14.79 6.48
C ASN A 63 30.85 -13.82 5.95
N VAL A 64 31.35 -12.96 6.82
CA VAL A 64 32.46 -12.05 6.60
C VAL A 64 33.59 -12.42 7.55
N ARG A 65 34.82 -12.54 7.03
CA ARG A 65 36.01 -12.89 7.80
C ARG A 65 37.02 -11.75 7.68
N PRO A 66 37.00 -10.75 8.58
CA PRO A 66 37.89 -9.59 8.55
C PRO A 66 39.37 -9.98 8.48
N SER A 67 39.79 -10.99 9.26
CA SER A 67 41.17 -11.47 9.29
C SER A 67 41.65 -12.10 7.98
N HIS A 68 40.73 -12.57 7.14
CA HIS A 68 41.04 -13.11 5.82
C HIS A 68 40.74 -12.12 4.69
N GLY A 69 40.13 -10.97 5.00
CA GLY A 69 39.71 -9.99 3.99
C GLY A 69 38.62 -10.48 3.03
N THR A 70 37.86 -11.52 3.40
CA THR A 70 36.91 -12.19 2.49
C THR A 70 35.50 -12.32 3.04
N PHE A 71 34.53 -12.51 2.14
CA PHE A 71 33.18 -12.93 2.44
C PHE A 71 32.83 -14.23 1.72
N HIS A 72 31.87 -14.97 2.26
CA HIS A 72 31.27 -16.14 1.63
C HIS A 72 29.83 -16.36 2.11
N CYS A 73 28.90 -16.50 1.18
CA CYS A 73 27.52 -16.85 1.42
C CYS A 73 27.31 -18.35 1.32
N PHE A 74 26.89 -19.00 2.41
CA PHE A 74 26.60 -20.44 2.39
C PHE A 74 25.25 -20.80 1.74
N GLY A 75 24.37 -19.82 1.52
CA GLY A 75 23.08 -20.02 0.83
C GLY A 75 23.22 -20.03 -0.71
N CYS A 76 23.84 -19.00 -1.28
CA CYS A 76 23.98 -18.85 -2.73
C CYS A 76 25.39 -19.15 -3.30
N GLY A 77 26.38 -19.41 -2.44
CA GLY A 77 27.76 -19.72 -2.86
C GLY A 77 28.61 -18.50 -3.25
N GLU A 78 28.03 -17.30 -3.25
CA GLU A 78 28.76 -16.07 -3.58
C GLU A 78 29.87 -15.79 -2.57
N GLY A 79 31.10 -15.54 -3.04
CA GLY A 79 32.24 -15.19 -2.21
C GLY A 79 33.24 -14.28 -2.93
N GLY A 80 34.19 -13.73 -2.16
CA GLY A 80 35.24 -12.85 -2.68
C GLY A 80 35.86 -11.94 -1.63
N ASP A 81 36.64 -10.97 -2.09
CA ASP A 81 37.20 -9.86 -1.28
C ASP A 81 36.31 -8.60 -1.36
N ALA A 82 36.79 -7.47 -0.82
CA ALA A 82 36.04 -6.21 -0.82
C ALA A 82 35.74 -5.70 -2.24
N ILE A 83 36.66 -5.90 -3.18
CA ILE A 83 36.48 -5.50 -4.58
C ILE A 83 35.39 -6.36 -5.21
N ALA A 84 35.49 -7.69 -5.06
CA ALA A 84 34.47 -8.61 -5.58
C ALA A 84 33.08 -8.38 -4.97
N PHE A 85 33.02 -7.96 -3.70
CA PHE A 85 31.76 -7.59 -3.06
C PHE A 85 31.11 -6.39 -3.77
N ILE A 86 31.86 -5.30 -3.95
CA ILE A 86 31.38 -4.09 -4.62
C ILE A 86 31.03 -4.35 -6.09
N MET A 87 31.84 -5.13 -6.81
CA MET A 87 31.53 -5.53 -8.18
C MET A 87 30.14 -6.16 -8.28
N LYS A 88 29.81 -7.06 -7.36
CA LYS A 88 28.51 -7.76 -7.35
C LYS A 88 27.38 -6.87 -6.84
N MET A 89 27.65 -6.08 -5.78
CA MET A 89 26.66 -5.26 -5.10
C MET A 89 26.24 -4.04 -5.93
N GLU A 90 27.20 -3.40 -6.59
CA GLU A 90 26.98 -2.20 -7.40
C GLU A 90 26.97 -2.49 -8.91
N HIS A 91 27.11 -3.77 -9.33
CA HIS A 91 27.20 -4.22 -10.72
C HIS A 91 28.29 -3.47 -11.53
N LEU A 92 29.46 -3.32 -10.93
CA LEU A 92 30.61 -2.60 -11.49
C LEU A 92 31.64 -3.57 -12.07
N GLY A 93 32.37 -3.08 -13.08
CA GLY A 93 33.59 -3.72 -13.54
C GLY A 93 34.70 -3.70 -12.49
N PHE A 94 35.78 -4.46 -12.72
CA PHE A 94 36.89 -4.53 -11.77
C PHE A 94 37.56 -3.16 -11.54
N VAL A 95 37.90 -2.45 -12.62
CA VAL A 95 38.56 -1.13 -12.56
C VAL A 95 37.68 -0.12 -11.83
N GLU A 96 36.40 -0.06 -12.18
CA GLU A 96 35.41 0.83 -11.54
C GLU A 96 35.25 0.52 -10.04
N SER A 97 35.28 -0.76 -9.65
CA SER A 97 35.19 -1.16 -8.24
C SER A 97 36.43 -0.77 -7.46
N VAL A 98 37.62 -0.80 -8.08
CA VAL A 98 38.87 -0.33 -7.47
C VAL A 98 38.83 1.20 -7.32
N GLU A 99 38.39 1.94 -8.34
CA GLU A 99 38.20 3.40 -8.28
C GLU A 99 37.23 3.80 -7.18
N ARG A 100 36.06 3.14 -7.12
CA ARG A 100 35.04 3.34 -6.08
C ARG A 100 35.58 3.15 -4.66
N LEU A 101 36.36 2.10 -4.45
CA LEU A 101 36.97 1.79 -3.16
C LEU A 101 38.17 2.70 -2.84
N ALA A 102 38.87 3.20 -3.86
CA ALA A 102 39.94 4.17 -3.71
C ALA A 102 39.39 5.53 -3.26
N ASP A 103 38.32 6.00 -3.91
CA ASP A 103 37.61 7.24 -3.54
C ASP A 103 37.09 7.18 -2.10
N ARG A 104 36.56 6.03 -1.69
CA ARG A 104 36.08 5.79 -0.31
C ARG A 104 37.16 6.06 0.74
N VAL A 105 38.41 5.78 0.44
CA VAL A 105 39.56 5.95 1.37
C VAL A 105 40.47 7.12 0.98
N GLY A 106 40.07 7.94 0.01
CA GLY A 106 40.83 9.09 -0.48
C GLY A 106 42.17 8.72 -1.13
N LEU A 107 42.28 7.53 -1.73
CA LEU A 107 43.50 7.07 -2.39
C LEU A 107 43.48 7.45 -3.88
N GLN A 108 44.55 8.09 -4.35
CA GLN A 108 44.72 8.44 -5.76
C GLN A 108 45.37 7.27 -6.50
N LEU A 109 44.72 6.78 -7.55
CA LEU A 109 45.19 5.65 -8.35
C LEU A 109 46.18 6.08 -9.45
N THR A 110 47.22 5.28 -9.64
CA THR A 110 48.21 5.46 -10.70
C THR A 110 47.98 4.42 -11.81
N TYR A 111 48.02 4.88 -13.06
CA TYR A 111 47.85 4.03 -14.25
C TYR A 111 49.18 3.89 -15.01
N GLU A 112 49.52 2.68 -15.42
CA GLU A 112 50.68 2.36 -16.26
C GLU A 112 50.24 2.05 -17.69
N GLY A 113 50.94 2.62 -18.68
CA GLY A 113 50.78 2.24 -20.09
C GLY A 113 49.82 3.09 -20.94
N GLY A 114 49.28 4.20 -20.44
CA GLY A 114 48.45 5.13 -21.23
C GLY A 114 47.51 5.98 -20.38
N THR A 115 47.02 7.08 -20.95
CA THR A 115 45.98 7.94 -20.36
C THR A 115 44.71 7.13 -20.06
N PRO A 116 43.91 7.46 -19.03
CA PRO A 116 42.62 6.80 -18.77
C PRO A 116 41.68 7.04 -19.96
N GLY A 117 41.72 6.13 -20.94
CA GLY A 117 40.68 6.02 -21.94
C GLY A 117 39.61 5.12 -21.33
N PRO A 118 38.45 5.63 -20.89
CA PRO A 118 37.38 4.75 -20.47
C PRO A 118 37.09 3.86 -21.67
N LYS A 119 37.16 2.53 -21.50
CA LYS A 119 36.30 1.67 -22.31
C LYS A 119 34.91 2.23 -22.06
N ARG A 120 34.40 3.01 -23.02
CA ARG A 120 33.06 3.58 -23.00
C ARG A 120 32.14 2.38 -23.09
N ASP A 121 31.85 1.78 -21.96
CA ASP A 121 30.94 0.65 -21.86
C ASP A 121 29.54 1.22 -22.01
N ARG A 122 29.15 1.38 -23.29
CA ARG A 122 27.95 2.09 -23.71
C ARG A 122 26.74 1.41 -23.06
N GLY A 123 25.99 2.18 -22.28
CA GLY A 123 24.85 1.66 -21.53
C GLY A 123 25.16 0.87 -20.25
N SER A 124 26.38 0.91 -19.73
CA SER A 124 26.71 0.35 -18.41
C SER A 124 26.04 1.15 -17.28
N ARG A 125 25.84 0.50 -16.12
CA ARG A 125 25.28 1.14 -14.92
C ARG A 125 26.11 2.34 -14.49
N ALA A 126 27.44 2.21 -14.49
CA ALA A 126 28.37 3.29 -14.12
C ALA A 126 28.17 4.53 -15.01
N ARG A 127 27.98 4.34 -16.32
CA ARG A 127 27.73 5.46 -17.25
C ARG A 127 26.42 6.17 -16.94
N MET A 128 25.36 5.44 -16.61
CA MET A 128 24.07 6.04 -16.23
C MET A 128 24.14 6.77 -14.89
N VAL A 129 24.86 6.22 -13.91
CA VAL A 129 25.11 6.86 -12.61
C VAL A 129 25.89 8.16 -12.79
N GLU A 130 26.93 8.16 -13.62
CA GLU A 130 27.71 9.38 -13.92
C GLU A 130 26.86 10.47 -14.57
N ALA A 131 25.95 10.11 -15.49
CA ALA A 131 24.99 11.06 -16.07
C ALA A 131 24.10 11.70 -14.99
N HIS A 132 23.62 10.89 -14.04
CA HIS A 132 22.79 11.36 -12.94
C HIS A 132 23.55 12.21 -11.92
N ARG A 133 24.83 11.90 -11.66
CA ARG A 133 25.71 12.72 -10.82
C ARG A 133 25.85 14.12 -11.41
N ILE A 134 26.19 14.21 -12.70
CA ILE A 134 26.29 15.49 -13.42
C ILE A 134 24.94 16.22 -13.43
N ALA A 135 23.83 15.51 -13.65
CA ALA A 135 22.51 16.10 -13.61
C ALA A 135 22.16 16.67 -12.23
N ALA A 136 22.50 15.96 -11.15
CA ALA A 136 22.28 16.41 -9.78
C ALA A 136 23.08 17.69 -9.48
N GLU A 137 24.35 17.74 -9.90
CA GLU A 137 25.19 18.94 -9.78
C GLU A 137 24.61 20.13 -10.54
N PHE A 138 24.20 19.90 -11.79
CA PHE A 138 23.54 20.91 -12.61
C PHE A 138 22.28 21.44 -11.92
N TYR A 139 21.38 20.57 -11.46
CA TYR A 139 20.14 21.01 -10.82
C TYR A 139 20.37 21.71 -9.48
N ALA A 140 21.34 21.27 -8.68
CA ALA A 140 21.75 21.97 -7.46
C ALA A 140 22.28 23.38 -7.76
N GLU A 141 23.07 23.56 -8.83
CA GLU A 141 23.50 24.89 -9.28
C GLU A 141 22.32 25.75 -9.73
N GLN A 142 21.38 25.18 -10.50
CA GLN A 142 20.19 25.88 -10.98
C GLN A 142 19.27 26.35 -9.84
N LEU A 143 19.31 25.74 -8.65
CA LEU A 143 18.55 26.20 -7.48
C LEU A 143 18.97 27.61 -7.03
N ARG A 144 20.18 28.08 -7.39
CA ARG A 144 20.66 29.44 -7.11
C ARG A 144 20.26 30.45 -8.19
N SER A 145 19.67 30.01 -9.29
CA SER A 145 19.25 30.90 -10.38
C SER A 145 18.10 31.83 -9.94
N PRO A 146 17.93 33.00 -10.58
CA PRO A 146 16.78 33.87 -10.31
C PRO A 146 15.43 33.17 -10.52
N GLU A 147 15.32 32.32 -11.55
CA GLU A 147 14.10 31.56 -11.87
C GLU A 147 13.68 30.61 -10.74
N ALA A 148 14.63 30.10 -9.96
CA ALA A 148 14.38 29.17 -8.87
C ALA A 148 13.86 29.84 -7.58
N GLN A 149 13.55 31.14 -7.59
CA GLN A 149 13.08 31.86 -6.40
C GLN A 149 11.87 31.17 -5.72
N PRO A 150 10.79 30.77 -6.44
CA PRO A 150 9.67 30.07 -5.81
C PRO A 150 10.07 28.71 -5.20
N ALA A 151 11.11 28.05 -5.73
CA ALA A 151 11.61 26.79 -5.21
C ALA A 151 12.32 26.99 -3.86
N ARG A 152 13.10 28.07 -3.75
CA ARG A 152 13.76 28.46 -2.49
C ARG A 152 12.75 28.94 -1.46
N GLU A 153 11.77 29.75 -1.86
CA GLU A 153 10.68 30.20 -0.99
C GLU A 153 9.86 29.02 -0.44
N TYR A 154 9.60 28.01 -1.28
CA TYR A 154 8.94 26.78 -0.85
C TYR A 154 9.70 26.05 0.28
N LEU A 155 11.03 25.96 0.16
CA LEU A 155 11.90 25.34 1.15
C LEU A 155 11.99 26.19 2.43
N THR A 156 12.27 27.48 2.31
CA THR A 156 12.47 28.37 3.47
C THR A 156 11.22 28.57 4.29
N THR A 157 10.05 28.66 3.65
CA THR A 157 8.75 28.75 4.35
C THR A 157 8.52 27.54 5.26
N ARG A 158 9.10 26.39 4.92
CA ARG A 158 9.01 25.15 5.70
C ARG A 158 10.17 24.93 6.68
N GLY A 159 10.96 25.99 6.89
CA GLY A 159 12.13 25.97 7.76
C GLY A 159 13.29 25.12 7.22
N PHE A 160 13.41 24.94 5.90
CA PHE A 160 14.58 24.35 5.27
C PHE A 160 15.50 25.45 4.74
N ASP A 161 16.64 25.62 5.40
CA ASP A 161 17.66 26.59 5.00
C ASP A 161 18.55 26.06 3.86
N GLU A 162 19.54 26.86 3.44
CA GLU A 162 20.46 26.45 2.38
C GLU A 162 21.28 25.22 2.78
N ALA A 163 21.68 25.10 4.04
CA ALA A 163 22.45 23.95 4.53
C ALA A 163 21.62 22.66 4.44
N ALA A 164 20.34 22.71 4.78
CA ALA A 164 19.41 21.59 4.59
C ALA A 164 19.26 21.27 3.09
N ALA A 165 19.01 22.27 2.25
CA ALA A 165 18.90 22.07 0.80
C ALA A 165 20.15 21.38 0.21
N GLN A 166 21.34 21.82 0.62
CA GLN A 166 22.61 21.21 0.21
C GLN A 166 22.77 19.77 0.75
N ARG A 167 22.45 19.53 2.03
CA ARG A 167 22.54 18.19 2.66
C ARG A 167 21.71 17.14 1.93
N PHE A 168 20.50 17.50 1.50
CA PHE A 168 19.60 16.60 0.75
C PHE A 168 19.79 16.69 -0.77
N GLY A 169 20.72 17.52 -1.25
CA GLY A 169 21.03 17.70 -2.66
C GLY A 169 19.87 18.31 -3.46
N CYS A 170 19.01 19.11 -2.82
CA CYS A 170 17.88 19.76 -3.49
C CYS A 170 18.35 20.59 -4.69
N GLY A 171 17.60 20.52 -5.79
CA GLY A 171 17.92 21.20 -7.04
C GLY A 171 16.69 21.81 -7.71
N PHE A 172 16.88 22.53 -8.80
CA PHE A 172 15.79 23.10 -9.58
C PHE A 172 15.94 22.74 -11.06
N ALA A 173 14.88 22.19 -11.65
CA ALA A 173 14.80 22.03 -13.10
C ALA A 173 14.41 23.39 -13.73
N PRO A 174 15.28 24.01 -14.54
CA PRO A 174 14.98 25.30 -15.15
C PRO A 174 13.93 25.19 -16.26
N SER A 175 13.37 26.33 -16.69
CA SER A 175 12.62 26.42 -17.94
C SER A 175 13.52 26.21 -19.17
N GLY A 176 12.90 26.01 -20.32
CA GLY A 176 13.57 25.66 -21.57
C GLY A 176 13.16 24.25 -22.00
N TRP A 177 13.78 23.76 -23.08
CA TRP A 177 13.45 22.43 -23.61
C TRP A 177 14.54 21.39 -23.35
N ASP A 178 15.82 21.77 -23.38
CA ASP A 178 16.92 20.81 -23.54
C ASP A 178 18.22 21.25 -22.85
N LYS A 179 18.13 22.02 -21.75
CA LYS A 179 19.31 22.58 -21.07
C LYS A 179 20.20 21.48 -20.50
N LEU A 180 19.63 20.54 -19.73
CA LEU A 180 20.37 19.40 -19.19
C LEU A 180 20.82 18.47 -20.33
N THR A 181 19.93 18.20 -21.27
CA THR A 181 20.18 17.31 -22.41
C THR A 181 21.39 17.81 -23.20
N LYS A 182 21.46 19.10 -23.56
CA LYS A 182 22.62 19.69 -24.23
C LYS A 182 23.89 19.61 -23.42
N LEU A 183 23.83 19.87 -22.11
CA LEU A 183 24.98 19.75 -21.21
C LEU A 183 25.57 18.34 -21.26
N LEU A 184 24.73 17.32 -21.18
CA LEU A 184 25.16 15.92 -21.19
C LEU A 184 25.65 15.49 -22.59
N LEU A 185 24.99 15.90 -23.66
CA LEU A 185 25.49 15.66 -25.03
C LEU A 185 26.89 16.27 -25.23
N ASN A 186 27.12 17.49 -24.74
CA ASN A 186 28.44 18.14 -24.79
C ASN A 186 29.50 17.43 -23.94
N LYS A 187 29.10 16.69 -22.91
CA LYS A 187 29.96 15.81 -22.10
C LYS A 187 30.11 14.40 -22.68
N GLY A 188 29.67 14.20 -23.93
CA GLY A 188 29.87 12.97 -24.70
C GLY A 188 28.93 11.83 -24.34
N PHE A 189 27.78 12.11 -23.73
CA PHE A 189 26.67 11.16 -23.63
C PHE A 189 25.88 11.12 -24.93
N GLU A 190 25.30 9.98 -25.27
CA GLU A 190 24.43 9.85 -26.44
C GLU A 190 22.97 10.05 -26.06
N ALA A 191 22.14 10.58 -26.97
CA ALA A 191 20.73 10.86 -26.70
C ALA A 191 19.95 9.63 -26.23
N GLU A 192 20.23 8.47 -26.83
CA GLU A 192 19.60 7.20 -26.46
C GLU A 192 19.95 6.78 -25.02
N GLU A 193 21.18 7.04 -24.57
CA GLU A 193 21.60 6.78 -23.18
C GLU A 193 20.80 7.63 -22.20
N LEU A 194 20.61 8.91 -22.51
CA LEU A 194 19.90 9.88 -21.67
C LEU A 194 18.39 9.59 -21.57
N ILE A 195 17.80 9.11 -22.67
CA ILE A 195 16.41 8.66 -22.70
C ILE A 195 16.25 7.37 -21.89
N LYS A 196 17.15 6.40 -22.10
CA LYS A 196 17.14 5.10 -21.41
C LYS A 196 17.32 5.25 -19.90
N CYS A 197 18.17 6.18 -19.45
CA CYS A 197 18.38 6.46 -18.04
C CYS A 197 17.36 7.46 -17.47
N GLY A 198 16.39 7.93 -18.26
CA GLY A 198 15.26 8.72 -17.78
C GLY A 198 15.56 10.19 -17.46
N LEU A 199 16.69 10.74 -17.91
CA LEU A 199 17.03 12.17 -17.76
C LEU A 199 16.43 13.02 -18.91
N SER A 200 16.29 12.42 -20.08
CA SER A 200 15.70 13.04 -21.27
C SER A 200 14.50 12.22 -21.78
N ARG A 201 13.73 12.79 -22.71
CA ARG A 201 12.64 12.13 -23.43
C ARG A 201 12.64 12.56 -24.89
N GLU A 202 12.05 11.74 -25.75
CA GLU A 202 11.90 12.07 -27.17
C GLU A 202 10.90 13.23 -27.35
N GLY A 203 11.29 14.26 -28.09
CA GLY A 203 10.46 15.41 -28.45
C GLY A 203 10.26 15.51 -29.95
N ARG A 204 9.34 16.37 -30.40
CA ARG A 204 9.03 16.53 -31.85
C ARG A 204 10.21 17.03 -32.68
N ARG A 205 11.19 17.71 -32.06
CA ARG A 205 12.36 18.30 -32.71
C ARG A 205 13.67 17.72 -32.18
N GLY A 206 13.63 16.52 -31.60
CA GLY A 206 14.76 15.86 -30.95
C GLY A 206 14.60 15.73 -29.44
N PRO A 207 15.65 15.24 -28.74
CA PRO A 207 15.60 14.94 -27.31
C PRO A 207 15.45 16.22 -26.48
N MET A 208 14.61 16.13 -25.45
CA MET A 208 14.32 17.23 -24.51
C MET A 208 14.44 16.75 -23.06
N ASP A 209 14.62 17.69 -22.14
CA ASP A 209 14.71 17.43 -20.71
C ASP A 209 13.43 16.73 -20.22
N ARG A 210 13.57 15.88 -19.21
CA ARG A 210 12.40 15.23 -18.61
C ARG A 210 11.67 16.13 -17.63
N PHE A 211 12.42 16.85 -16.80
CA PHE A 211 11.89 17.73 -15.76
C PHE A 211 12.01 19.19 -16.18
N HIS A 212 10.97 19.98 -15.89
CA HIS A 212 10.93 21.40 -16.23
C HIS A 212 10.27 22.16 -15.08
N ARG A 213 10.83 23.33 -14.74
CA ARG A 213 10.24 24.30 -13.79
C ARG A 213 9.78 23.67 -12.47
N ARG A 214 10.58 22.78 -11.89
CA ARG A 214 10.22 22.02 -10.68
C ARG A 214 11.35 21.97 -9.67
N LEU A 215 10.99 21.97 -8.39
CA LEU A 215 11.91 21.67 -7.30
C LEU A 215 12.21 20.16 -7.32
N LEU A 216 13.49 19.80 -7.25
CA LEU A 216 13.98 18.44 -7.38
C LEU A 216 14.63 17.93 -6.10
N TRP A 217 14.42 16.66 -5.81
CA TRP A 217 15.19 15.87 -4.85
C TRP A 217 15.90 14.72 -5.59
N PRO A 218 17.23 14.58 -5.46
CA PRO A 218 17.94 13.43 -5.99
C PRO A 218 17.55 12.18 -5.18
N LEU A 219 17.20 11.12 -5.88
CA LEU A 219 16.91 9.82 -5.31
C LEU A 219 18.16 8.97 -5.40
N LYS A 220 18.70 8.57 -4.25
CA LYS A 220 19.95 7.82 -4.14
C LYS A 220 19.69 6.38 -3.76
N ASP A 221 20.58 5.49 -4.20
CA ASP A 221 20.59 4.11 -3.74
C ASP A 221 21.34 3.94 -2.41
N LEU A 222 21.53 2.68 -1.96
CA LEU A 222 22.27 2.38 -0.73
C LEU A 222 23.77 2.75 -0.81
N GLY A 223 24.36 2.74 -2.00
CA GLY A 223 25.73 3.19 -2.26
C GLY A 223 25.89 4.71 -2.17
N GLY A 224 24.77 5.44 -2.25
CA GLY A 224 24.72 6.90 -2.25
C GLY A 224 24.71 7.50 -3.66
N ASP A 225 24.67 6.66 -4.70
CA ASP A 225 24.67 7.09 -6.09
C ASP A 225 23.29 7.63 -6.47
N VAL A 226 23.27 8.75 -7.20
CA VAL A 226 22.01 9.30 -7.71
C VAL A 226 21.51 8.41 -8.84
N VAL A 227 20.32 7.85 -8.65
CA VAL A 227 19.69 6.93 -9.61
C VAL A 227 18.40 7.50 -10.23
N GLY A 228 17.90 8.61 -9.69
CA GLY A 228 16.71 9.28 -10.22
C GLY A 228 16.42 10.58 -9.50
N PHE A 229 15.26 11.18 -9.80
CA PHE A 229 14.82 12.43 -9.20
C PHE A 229 13.33 12.36 -8.87
N GLY A 230 12.94 12.98 -7.75
CA GLY A 230 11.58 13.36 -7.45
C GLY A 230 11.38 14.85 -7.72
N ALA A 231 10.31 15.23 -8.39
CA ALA A 231 10.09 16.58 -8.89
C ALA A 231 8.72 17.14 -8.49
N ARG A 232 8.74 18.22 -7.71
CA ARG A 232 7.53 18.88 -7.21
C ARG A 232 7.16 20.09 -8.05
N ARG A 233 5.88 20.19 -8.40
CA ARG A 233 5.28 21.38 -9.02
C ARG A 233 5.40 22.58 -8.08
N ILE A 234 5.88 23.71 -8.58
CA ILE A 234 5.98 24.97 -7.82
C ILE A 234 5.36 26.17 -8.55
N PHE A 235 4.93 25.99 -9.80
CA PHE A 235 4.26 27.02 -10.59
C PHE A 235 2.86 26.55 -10.98
N ASP A 236 1.89 27.47 -10.92
CA ASP A 236 0.49 27.19 -11.24
C ASP A 236 0.27 27.04 -12.75
N ASP A 237 1.13 27.63 -13.59
CA ASP A 237 1.07 27.51 -15.05
C ASP A 237 1.88 26.31 -15.61
N ASP A 238 2.35 25.40 -14.76
CA ASP A 238 2.99 24.16 -15.20
C ASP A 238 1.98 23.26 -15.95
N PRO A 239 2.25 22.88 -17.21
CA PRO A 239 1.35 22.02 -17.99
C PRO A 239 1.19 20.61 -17.40
N ILE A 240 2.11 20.16 -16.55
CA ILE A 240 1.96 18.90 -15.81
C ILE A 240 1.26 19.21 -14.49
N GLU A 241 -0.02 18.85 -14.37
CA GLU A 241 -0.81 19.22 -13.18
C GLU A 241 -0.42 18.43 -11.92
N ALA A 242 0.22 17.26 -12.08
CA ALA A 242 0.60 16.38 -10.98
C ALA A 242 1.52 17.08 -9.96
N LYS A 243 1.15 16.99 -8.67
CA LYS A 243 1.90 17.59 -7.52
C LYS A 243 3.35 17.10 -7.50
N TYR A 244 3.56 15.80 -7.69
CA TYR A 244 4.87 15.17 -7.79
C TYR A 244 4.98 14.30 -9.04
N VAL A 245 6.16 14.31 -9.67
CA VAL A 245 6.54 13.36 -10.72
C VAL A 245 7.93 12.81 -10.42
N ASN A 246 8.14 11.51 -10.63
CA ASN A 246 9.42 10.87 -10.38
C ASN A 246 10.02 10.37 -11.70
N THR A 247 11.32 10.08 -11.70
CA THR A 247 11.95 9.29 -12.75
C THR A 247 11.16 7.99 -12.95
N SER A 248 10.90 7.62 -14.22
CA SER A 248 10.28 6.32 -14.54
C SER A 248 11.23 5.16 -14.23
N ALA A 249 10.75 3.92 -14.24
CA ALA A 249 11.63 2.77 -14.09
C ALA A 249 12.75 2.78 -15.14
N THR A 250 14.00 2.58 -14.71
CA THR A 250 15.20 2.51 -15.56
C THR A 250 16.06 1.35 -15.09
N PRO A 251 17.13 0.98 -15.84
CA PRO A 251 18.07 -0.05 -15.38
C PRO A 251 18.74 0.24 -14.03
N ILE A 252 18.78 1.51 -13.60
CA ILE A 252 19.39 1.91 -12.33
C ILE A 252 18.37 2.39 -11.29
N PHE A 253 17.11 2.60 -11.69
CA PHE A 253 16.04 3.09 -10.82
C PHE A 253 14.86 2.12 -10.75
N ASN A 254 14.65 1.54 -9.57
CA ASN A 254 13.47 0.76 -9.25
C ASN A 254 12.70 1.37 -8.08
N LYS A 255 11.52 1.92 -8.38
CA LYS A 255 10.65 2.61 -7.43
C LYS A 255 10.20 1.74 -6.25
N SER A 256 10.15 0.42 -6.42
CA SER A 256 9.76 -0.52 -5.35
C SER A 256 10.89 -0.78 -4.33
N GLN A 257 12.11 -0.33 -4.60
CA GLN A 257 13.27 -0.57 -3.75
C GLN A 257 13.91 0.73 -3.24
N VAL A 258 13.83 1.82 -3.99
CA VAL A 258 14.46 3.09 -3.62
C VAL A 258 13.64 3.81 -2.56
N LEU A 259 14.30 4.11 -1.44
CA LEU A 259 13.77 4.90 -0.34
C LEU A 259 14.54 6.24 -0.26
N PHE A 260 13.82 7.36 -0.31
CA PHE A 260 14.44 8.67 -0.11
C PHE A 260 14.98 8.79 1.33
N GLY A 261 16.19 9.35 1.46
CA GLY A 261 16.88 9.50 2.75
C GLY A 261 17.64 8.26 3.21
N ILE A 262 17.58 7.14 2.49
CA ILE A 262 18.26 5.90 2.90
C ILE A 262 19.79 6.04 2.95
N ASP A 263 20.37 6.85 2.07
CA ASP A 263 21.80 7.15 2.03
C ASP A 263 22.29 7.80 3.33
N LEU A 264 21.44 8.67 3.92
CA LEU A 264 21.69 9.33 5.19
C LEU A 264 21.33 8.42 6.38
N ALA A 265 20.28 7.61 6.24
CA ALA A 265 19.70 6.85 7.35
C ALA A 265 20.37 5.48 7.58
N LYS A 266 20.99 4.86 6.56
CA LYS A 266 21.46 3.46 6.60
C LYS A 266 22.31 3.12 7.83
N ARG A 267 23.25 4.00 8.20
CA ARG A 267 24.13 3.80 9.36
C ARG A 267 23.37 3.87 10.68
N GLU A 268 22.46 4.83 10.81
CA GLU A 268 21.67 5.01 12.02
C GLU A 268 20.58 3.93 12.15
N ILE A 269 20.00 3.48 11.04
CA ILE A 269 19.07 2.34 11.01
C ILE A 269 19.78 1.08 11.49
N ALA A 270 20.98 0.78 10.98
CA ALA A 270 21.75 -0.38 11.41
C ALA A 270 22.15 -0.32 12.89
N LYS A 271 22.59 0.87 13.34
CA LYS A 271 23.03 1.10 14.73
C LYS A 271 21.88 1.02 15.73
N ARG A 272 20.76 1.70 15.45
CA ARG A 272 19.60 1.80 16.35
C ARG A 272 18.64 0.63 16.19
N ARG A 273 18.76 -0.13 15.10
CA ARG A 273 17.78 -1.15 14.66
C ARG A 273 16.39 -0.55 14.58
N GLN A 274 16.29 0.65 14.03
CA GLN A 274 15.04 1.38 13.95
C GLN A 274 14.97 2.11 12.62
N ALA A 275 13.85 2.00 11.92
CA ALA A 275 13.54 2.78 10.72
C ALA A 275 12.22 3.52 10.93
N VAL A 276 12.14 4.78 10.50
CA VAL A 276 10.90 5.56 10.53
C VAL A 276 10.45 5.82 9.10
N VAL A 277 9.28 5.31 8.73
CA VAL A 277 8.72 5.45 7.39
C VAL A 277 7.73 6.60 7.40
N VAL A 278 7.97 7.59 6.55
CA VAL A 278 7.13 8.78 6.35
C VAL A 278 6.67 8.89 4.90
N GLU A 279 5.70 9.76 4.62
CA GLU A 279 5.04 9.84 3.30
C GLU A 279 5.87 10.61 2.27
N GLY A 280 6.42 11.76 2.64
CA GLY A 280 7.00 12.73 1.71
C GLY A 280 8.49 13.01 1.88
N TYR A 281 9.07 13.66 0.87
CA TYR A 281 10.47 14.12 0.89
C TYR A 281 10.71 15.16 1.98
N THR A 282 9.77 16.11 2.16
CA THR A 282 9.84 17.14 3.20
C THR A 282 9.78 16.55 4.60
N ASP A 283 9.01 15.48 4.79
CA ASP A 283 8.88 14.82 6.09
C ASP A 283 10.20 14.16 6.48
N VAL A 284 10.88 13.49 5.52
CA VAL A 284 12.22 12.96 5.75
C VAL A 284 13.18 14.08 6.13
N MET A 285 13.15 15.21 5.41
CA MET A 285 14.02 16.35 5.75
C MET A 285 13.74 16.87 7.17
N ALA A 286 12.46 17.10 7.50
CA ALA A 286 12.04 17.59 8.81
C ALA A 286 12.47 16.64 9.93
N MET A 287 12.26 15.34 9.76
CA MET A 287 12.65 14.29 10.71
C MET A 287 14.16 14.26 10.95
N HIS A 288 14.96 14.28 9.88
CA HIS A 288 16.42 14.28 9.98
C HIS A 288 16.97 15.54 10.65
N LEU A 289 16.38 16.72 10.36
CA LEU A 289 16.75 17.97 11.02
C LEU A 289 16.36 17.97 12.49
N ALA A 290 15.21 17.38 12.84
CA ALA A 290 14.73 17.26 14.22
C ALA A 290 15.49 16.22 15.07
N GLY A 291 16.48 15.52 14.50
CA GLY A 291 17.28 14.51 15.20
C GLY A 291 16.72 13.09 15.14
N VAL A 292 15.85 12.81 14.17
CA VAL A 292 15.36 11.45 13.81
C VAL A 292 16.05 11.02 12.50
N PRO A 293 17.34 10.62 12.55
CA PRO A 293 18.12 10.33 11.34
C PRO A 293 17.78 8.97 10.70
N THR A 294 16.82 8.24 11.26
CA THR A 294 16.36 6.94 10.77
C THR A 294 15.14 7.05 9.83
N ALA A 295 14.73 8.28 9.50
CA ALA A 295 13.57 8.53 8.66
C ALA A 295 13.85 8.30 7.17
N VAL A 296 12.91 7.66 6.49
CA VAL A 296 12.93 7.33 5.06
C VAL A 296 11.52 7.42 4.47
N ALA A 297 11.40 7.63 3.16
CA ALA A 297 10.11 7.67 2.45
C ALA A 297 10.14 6.89 1.14
N SER A 298 9.01 6.27 0.77
CA SER A 298 8.85 5.66 -0.55
C SER A 298 8.63 6.72 -1.62
N CYS A 299 9.31 6.58 -2.76
CA CYS A 299 9.33 7.61 -3.80
C CYS A 299 8.07 7.57 -4.68
N GLY A 300 6.94 8.09 -4.19
CA GLY A 300 5.68 8.25 -4.93
C GLY A 300 4.91 6.96 -5.20
N THR A 301 5.20 5.88 -4.48
CA THR A 301 4.49 4.60 -4.48
C THR A 301 4.10 4.24 -3.06
N ALA A 302 3.13 3.34 -2.89
CA ALA A 302 2.89 2.75 -1.59
C ALA A 302 4.14 1.99 -1.11
N PHE A 303 4.44 2.12 0.18
CA PHE A 303 5.45 1.30 0.85
C PHE A 303 5.02 -0.19 0.78
N GLY A 304 5.98 -1.09 0.58
CA GLY A 304 5.70 -2.48 0.18
C GLY A 304 6.82 -3.46 0.57
N ASP A 305 6.65 -4.73 0.20
CA ASP A 305 7.48 -5.84 0.66
C ASP A 305 8.97 -5.68 0.27
N GLU A 306 9.26 -5.19 -0.93
CA GLU A 306 10.64 -4.98 -1.37
C GLU A 306 11.37 -3.88 -0.58
N HIS A 307 10.64 -2.84 -0.14
CA HIS A 307 11.17 -1.83 0.78
C HIS A 307 11.45 -2.43 2.17
N ILE A 308 10.56 -3.32 2.64
CA ILE A 308 10.77 -4.06 3.90
C ILE A 308 12.04 -4.90 3.81
N SER A 309 12.26 -5.61 2.71
CA SER A 309 13.48 -6.41 2.50
C SER A 309 14.75 -5.55 2.47
N VAL A 310 14.70 -4.31 1.99
CA VAL A 310 15.81 -3.35 2.12
C VAL A 310 16.07 -3.01 3.59
N LEU A 311 15.03 -2.65 4.36
CA LEU A 311 15.20 -2.29 5.77
C LEU A 311 15.67 -3.46 6.63
N ARG A 312 15.17 -4.68 6.40
CA ARG A 312 15.59 -5.88 7.14
C ARG A 312 17.07 -6.21 6.97
N ARG A 313 17.60 -6.07 5.75
CA ARG A 313 19.04 -6.24 5.47
C ARG A 313 19.90 -5.26 6.30
N LEU A 314 19.40 -4.05 6.52
CA LEU A 314 20.07 -3.05 7.35
C LEU A 314 19.92 -3.29 8.86
N MET A 315 18.83 -3.92 9.32
CA MET A 315 18.56 -4.13 10.77
C MET A 315 19.03 -5.48 11.31
N MET A 316 19.34 -6.42 10.41
CA MET A 316 20.00 -7.68 10.72
C MET A 316 19.14 -8.69 11.48
N ASP A 317 18.37 -9.47 10.74
CA ASP A 317 17.31 -10.28 11.32
C ASP A 317 17.62 -11.78 11.12
N ASP A 318 18.10 -12.39 12.20
CA ASP A 318 18.04 -13.84 12.41
C ASP A 318 16.74 -14.16 13.17
N ASP A 319 16.43 -15.44 13.43
CA ASP A 319 15.19 -16.02 14.02
C ASP A 319 14.52 -15.26 15.21
N ALA A 320 15.19 -14.28 15.82
CA ALA A 320 14.62 -13.27 16.71
C ALA A 320 14.84 -11.85 16.15
N PHE A 321 13.89 -11.38 15.33
CA PHE A 321 13.78 -9.98 14.92
C PHE A 321 13.82 -9.10 16.19
N ARG A 322 14.63 -8.04 16.23
CA ARG A 322 14.72 -7.09 17.37
C ARG A 322 14.76 -5.62 16.88
N GLY A 323 14.26 -5.36 15.68
CA GLY A 323 14.29 -4.04 15.04
C GLY A 323 12.89 -3.43 15.00
N GLU A 324 12.79 -2.11 15.03
CA GLU A 324 11.51 -1.41 15.01
C GLU A 324 11.31 -0.71 13.67
N VAL A 325 10.17 -0.96 13.01
CA VAL A 325 9.74 -0.12 11.89
C VAL A 325 8.53 0.70 12.29
N ILE A 326 8.66 2.00 12.19
CA ILE A 326 7.70 2.97 12.71
C ILE A 326 7.08 3.69 11.53
N PHE A 327 5.81 3.46 11.27
CA PHE A 327 5.07 4.22 10.26
C PHE A 327 4.50 5.48 10.88
N THR A 328 4.74 6.63 10.28
CA THR A 328 4.02 7.86 10.62
C THR A 328 2.78 7.97 9.74
N PHE A 329 1.63 8.23 10.33
CA PHE A 329 0.41 8.51 9.58
C PHE A 329 -0.21 9.82 10.01
N ASP A 330 -0.70 10.55 9.01
CA ASP A 330 -1.62 11.67 9.19
C ASP A 330 -2.94 11.07 9.70
N GLY A 331 -3.45 11.59 10.82
CA GLY A 331 -4.28 10.87 11.79
C GLY A 331 -5.67 10.33 11.39
N ASP A 332 -6.09 10.31 10.12
CA ASP A 332 -7.42 9.85 9.72
C ASP A 332 -7.41 8.81 8.59
N GLU A 333 -8.20 7.73 8.78
CA GLU A 333 -8.65 6.65 7.87
C GLU A 333 -7.63 5.94 6.96
N ALA A 334 -6.75 6.68 6.29
CA ALA A 334 -5.62 6.19 5.50
C ALA A 334 -4.61 5.42 6.36
N GLY A 335 -4.25 5.94 7.54
CA GLY A 335 -3.37 5.26 8.49
C GLY A 335 -3.95 3.94 9.01
N GLN A 336 -5.27 3.89 9.23
CA GLN A 336 -5.97 2.67 9.62
C GLN A 336 -6.00 1.63 8.50
N LYS A 337 -6.26 2.06 7.25
CA LYS A 337 -6.23 1.19 6.06
C LYS A 337 -4.82 0.68 5.74
N ALA A 338 -3.80 1.51 5.90
CA ALA A 338 -2.40 1.15 5.72
C ALA A 338 -1.92 0.20 6.82
N ALA A 339 -2.29 0.47 8.08
CA ALA A 339 -2.09 -0.45 9.18
C ALA A 339 -2.72 -1.83 8.87
N MET A 340 -4.01 -1.86 8.49
CA MET A 340 -4.72 -3.11 8.18
C MET A 340 -4.14 -3.85 6.96
N LYS A 341 -3.55 -3.15 5.98
CA LYS A 341 -2.79 -3.80 4.88
C LYS A 341 -1.46 -4.38 5.36
N ALA A 342 -0.74 -3.71 6.25
CA ALA A 342 0.50 -4.22 6.82
C ALA A 342 0.28 -5.51 7.63
N PHE A 343 -0.94 -5.71 8.17
CA PHE A 343 -1.38 -6.94 8.82
C PHE A 343 -1.52 -8.15 7.88
N ASP A 344 -1.92 -7.93 6.63
CA ASP A 344 -2.08 -9.00 5.62
C ASP A 344 -0.71 -9.50 5.09
N GLY A 345 0.35 -8.73 5.32
CA GLY A 345 1.73 -9.05 4.95
C GLY A 345 2.43 -10.03 5.91
N GLU A 346 3.75 -10.08 5.85
CA GLU A 346 4.55 -11.04 6.61
C GLU A 346 4.55 -10.74 8.13
N GLN A 347 3.68 -11.40 8.89
CA GLN A 347 3.41 -11.12 10.31
C GLN A 347 4.60 -11.14 11.28
N GLN A 348 5.73 -11.77 10.94
CA GLN A 348 6.95 -11.66 11.76
C GLN A 348 7.39 -10.19 11.90
N PHE A 349 7.11 -9.39 10.87
CA PHE A 349 7.35 -7.94 10.86
C PHE A 349 6.29 -7.16 11.64
N ALA A 350 5.02 -7.59 11.60
CA ALA A 350 3.92 -6.91 12.27
C ALA A 350 4.11 -6.81 13.80
N GLY A 351 4.78 -7.79 14.42
CA GLY A 351 5.11 -7.78 15.85
C GLY A 351 6.09 -6.69 16.28
N GLN A 352 6.83 -6.09 15.34
CA GLN A 352 7.79 -5.01 15.60
C GLN A 352 7.56 -3.83 14.67
N THR A 353 6.34 -3.78 14.11
CA THR A 353 5.82 -2.62 13.42
C THR A 353 5.10 -1.76 14.43
N TYR A 354 5.39 -0.48 14.39
CA TYR A 354 4.81 0.53 15.23
C TYR A 354 4.17 1.61 14.37
N VAL A 355 3.24 2.31 14.95
CA VAL A 355 2.54 3.43 14.35
C VAL A 355 2.72 4.64 15.23
N ALA A 356 3.14 5.75 14.63
CA ALA A 356 3.14 7.07 15.25
C ALA A 356 2.09 7.92 14.54
N ILE A 357 1.12 8.41 15.31
CA ILE A 357 0.03 9.22 14.78
C ILE A 357 0.32 10.66 15.14
N THR A 358 0.34 11.52 14.14
CA THR A 358 0.55 12.94 14.35
C THR A 358 -0.67 13.58 15.01
N PRO A 359 -0.47 14.54 15.94
CA PRO A 359 -1.57 15.36 16.43
C PRO A 359 -2.22 16.16 15.30
N ASP A 360 -3.53 16.41 15.42
CA ASP A 360 -4.28 17.34 14.56
C ASP A 360 -4.15 17.09 13.04
N ASN A 361 -3.90 15.85 12.63
CA ASN A 361 -3.69 15.43 11.23
C ASN A 361 -2.53 16.14 10.50
N MET A 362 -1.57 16.70 11.24
CA MET A 362 -0.38 17.34 10.66
C MET A 362 0.57 16.29 10.08
N ASP A 363 1.29 16.59 8.99
CA ASP A 363 2.43 15.76 8.59
C ASP A 363 3.69 16.06 9.47
N PRO A 364 4.77 15.25 9.46
CA PRO A 364 5.97 15.54 10.24
C PRO A 364 6.64 16.89 9.94
N CYS A 365 6.49 17.42 8.72
CA CYS A 365 7.00 18.74 8.35
C CYS A 365 6.16 19.84 9.03
N GLU A 366 4.85 19.78 8.91
CA GLU A 366 3.88 20.68 9.53
C GLU A 366 3.97 20.64 11.06
N LEU A 367 4.14 19.45 11.65
CA LEU A 367 4.36 19.30 13.09
C LEU A 367 5.64 20.01 13.56
N ARG A 368 6.72 19.92 12.78
CA ARG A 368 7.98 20.62 13.07
C ARG A 368 7.80 22.13 12.97
N GLU A 369 7.07 22.61 11.96
CA GLU A 369 6.79 24.04 11.79
C GLU A 369 5.94 24.59 12.93
N ALA A 370 4.93 23.85 13.38
CA ALA A 370 4.00 24.29 14.41
C ALA A 370 4.56 24.16 15.84
N GLN A 371 5.28 23.08 16.14
CA GLN A 371 5.64 22.68 17.51
C GLN A 371 7.14 22.43 17.72
N GLY A 372 7.96 22.56 16.67
CA GLY A 372 9.41 22.44 16.72
C GLY A 372 9.94 21.00 16.77
N ASP A 373 11.27 20.89 16.76
CA ASP A 373 11.99 19.60 16.64
C ASP A 373 11.70 18.61 17.77
N ALA A 374 11.38 19.10 18.98
CA ALA A 374 11.07 18.24 20.11
C ALA A 374 9.77 17.45 19.88
N ALA A 375 8.75 18.07 19.28
CA ALA A 375 7.47 17.42 19.00
C ALA A 375 7.63 16.25 18.02
N VAL A 376 8.49 16.43 17.01
CA VAL A 376 8.82 15.38 16.03
C VAL A 376 9.54 14.19 16.70
N ARG A 377 10.45 14.44 17.64
CA ARG A 377 11.10 13.37 18.42
C ARG A 377 10.11 12.66 19.34
N ASP A 378 9.23 13.41 20.00
CA ASP A 378 8.21 12.88 20.88
C ASP A 378 7.18 12.01 20.14
N LEU A 379 6.81 12.40 18.91
CA LEU A 379 5.95 11.61 18.02
C LEU A 379 6.49 10.19 17.85
N VAL A 380 7.78 10.06 17.50
CA VAL A 380 8.43 8.76 17.30
C VAL A 380 8.61 8.01 18.63
N ALA A 381 8.92 8.74 19.72
CA ALA A 381 9.08 8.14 21.04
C ALA A 381 7.77 7.51 21.57
N ARG A 382 6.61 8.13 21.27
CA ARG A 382 5.27 7.70 21.70
C ARG A 382 4.59 6.74 20.73
N ARG A 383 5.33 6.18 19.76
CA ARG A 383 4.83 5.15 18.84
C ARG A 383 4.11 4.02 19.58
N ARG A 384 3.07 3.48 18.96
CA ARG A 384 2.23 2.42 19.50
C ARG A 384 2.41 1.15 18.66
N PRO A 385 2.36 -0.05 19.26
CA PRO A 385 2.41 -1.29 18.47
C PRO A 385 1.27 -1.33 17.44
N LEU A 386 1.57 -1.77 16.22
CA LEU A 386 0.59 -1.85 15.12
C LEU A 386 -0.65 -2.66 15.53
N PHE A 387 -0.44 -3.78 16.22
CA PHE A 387 -1.52 -4.63 16.74
C PHE A 387 -2.44 -3.88 17.69
N GLU A 388 -1.87 -3.17 18.66
CA GLU A 388 -2.64 -2.36 19.60
C GLU A 388 -3.46 -1.30 18.88
N PHE A 389 -2.83 -0.58 17.94
CA PHE A 389 -3.49 0.48 17.19
C PHE A 389 -4.71 -0.03 16.42
N ALA A 390 -4.56 -1.10 15.63
CA ALA A 390 -5.65 -1.65 14.84
C ALA A 390 -6.77 -2.24 15.71
N ILE A 391 -6.45 -2.94 16.80
CA ILE A 391 -7.47 -3.46 17.72
C ILE A 391 -8.27 -2.30 18.31
N ARG A 392 -7.60 -1.27 18.86
CA ARG A 392 -8.30 -0.14 19.49
C ARG A 392 -9.08 0.69 18.48
N SER A 393 -8.59 0.81 17.24
CA SER A 393 -9.31 1.46 16.15
C SER A 393 -10.57 0.69 15.73
N LEU A 394 -10.60 -0.65 15.81
CA LEU A 394 -11.83 -1.40 15.55
C LEU A 394 -12.83 -1.26 16.69
N LEU A 395 -12.37 -1.07 17.92
CA LEU A 395 -13.23 -0.94 19.08
C LEU A 395 -13.99 0.39 19.11
N THR A 396 -13.50 1.45 18.47
CA THR A 396 -14.20 2.75 18.41
C THR A 396 -15.50 2.72 17.62
N ASP A 397 -15.69 1.74 16.74
CA ASP A 397 -16.90 1.58 15.93
C ASP A 397 -18.07 0.94 16.69
N TYR A 398 -17.86 0.56 17.96
CA TYR A 398 -18.83 -0.17 18.78
C TYR A 398 -19.12 0.56 20.08
N ASP A 399 -20.39 0.51 20.50
CA ASP A 399 -20.79 0.92 21.84
C ASP A 399 -20.35 -0.13 22.87
N LEU A 400 -19.29 0.15 23.60
CA LEU A 400 -18.74 -0.75 24.61
C LEU A 400 -19.49 -0.67 25.94
N ASP A 401 -20.53 0.15 26.07
CA ASP A 401 -21.37 0.20 27.28
C ASP A 401 -22.58 -0.76 27.18
N SER A 402 -22.94 -1.21 25.97
CA SER A 402 -23.99 -2.21 25.75
C SER A 402 -23.45 -3.63 25.59
N VAL A 403 -24.25 -4.62 26.02
CA VAL A 403 -23.91 -6.04 25.87
C VAL A 403 -23.76 -6.42 24.40
N ASP A 404 -24.69 -6.00 23.54
CA ASP A 404 -24.66 -6.29 22.10
C ASP A 404 -23.44 -5.65 21.41
N GLY A 405 -23.08 -4.42 21.80
CA GLY A 405 -21.91 -3.74 21.26
C GLY A 405 -20.61 -4.41 21.69
N ARG A 406 -20.47 -4.82 22.96
CA ARG A 406 -19.30 -5.62 23.42
C ARG A 406 -19.20 -6.96 22.68
N VAL A 407 -20.31 -7.66 22.48
CA VAL A 407 -20.33 -8.93 21.73
C VAL A 407 -19.92 -8.72 20.26
N ALA A 408 -20.46 -7.68 19.61
CA ALA A 408 -20.11 -7.33 18.24
C ALA A 408 -18.63 -6.94 18.11
N ALA A 409 -18.11 -6.15 19.04
CA ALA A 409 -16.71 -5.76 19.13
C ALA A 409 -15.78 -6.98 19.22
N LEU A 410 -16.06 -7.92 20.13
CA LEU A 410 -15.31 -9.17 20.26
C LEU A 410 -15.40 -10.02 18.98
N LYS A 411 -16.59 -10.14 18.39
CA LYS A 411 -16.79 -10.92 17.14
C LYS A 411 -15.95 -10.37 15.99
N ARG A 412 -15.73 -9.05 15.95
CA ARG A 412 -14.92 -8.39 14.91
C ARG A 412 -13.42 -8.47 15.18
N THR A 413 -12.98 -8.31 16.43
CA THR A 413 -11.55 -8.21 16.81
C THR A 413 -10.89 -9.56 17.08
N VAL A 414 -11.61 -10.56 17.60
CA VAL A 414 -11.07 -11.91 17.86
C VAL A 414 -10.41 -12.54 16.62
N PRO A 415 -11.02 -12.49 15.41
CA PRO A 415 -10.38 -13.01 14.19
C PRO A 415 -9.08 -12.29 13.81
N LEU A 416 -8.91 -11.02 14.19
CA LEU A 416 -7.69 -10.26 13.94
C LEU A 416 -6.57 -10.74 14.86
N ILE A 417 -6.86 -10.88 16.16
CA ILE A 417 -5.88 -11.36 17.15
C ILE A 417 -5.52 -12.82 16.88
N ALA A 418 -6.48 -13.66 16.47
CA ALA A 418 -6.25 -15.05 16.14
C ALA A 418 -5.25 -15.27 14.99
N GLN A 419 -5.08 -14.27 14.12
CA GLN A 419 -4.10 -14.32 13.04
C GLN A 419 -2.66 -14.18 13.54
N ILE A 420 -2.41 -13.61 14.72
CA ILE A 420 -1.06 -13.42 15.27
C ILE A 420 -0.37 -14.78 15.45
N LYS A 421 0.73 -14.98 14.73
CA LYS A 421 1.52 -16.23 14.76
C LYS A 421 2.19 -16.51 16.10
N ASP A 422 2.73 -15.48 16.76
CA ASP A 422 3.40 -15.65 18.05
C ASP A 422 2.38 -15.92 19.17
N PRO A 423 2.37 -17.11 19.79
CA PRO A 423 1.34 -17.46 20.78
C PRO A 423 1.35 -16.55 22.01
N ALA A 424 2.54 -16.12 22.46
CA ALA A 424 2.67 -15.26 23.64
C ALA A 424 2.07 -13.86 23.38
N SER A 425 2.42 -13.25 22.24
CA SER A 425 1.83 -11.97 21.82
C SER A 425 0.33 -12.10 21.59
N ARG A 426 -0.13 -13.19 20.96
CA ARG A 426 -1.54 -13.45 20.72
C ARG A 426 -2.34 -13.50 22.02
N ASP A 427 -1.87 -14.27 22.99
CA ASP A 427 -2.53 -14.38 24.30
C ASP A 427 -2.49 -13.04 25.05
N GLY A 428 -1.37 -12.33 24.99
CA GLY A 428 -1.23 -10.99 25.59
C GLY A 428 -2.18 -9.95 24.99
N TYR A 429 -2.40 -9.95 23.67
CA TYR A 429 -3.40 -9.07 23.04
C TYR A 429 -4.83 -9.52 23.31
N ALA A 430 -5.10 -10.83 23.41
CA ALA A 430 -6.41 -11.33 23.80
C ALA A 430 -6.80 -10.91 25.23
N ALA A 431 -5.83 -10.92 26.14
CA ALA A 431 -6.00 -10.41 27.50
C ALA A 431 -6.33 -8.91 27.51
N ARG A 432 -5.56 -8.11 26.76
CA ARG A 432 -5.83 -6.66 26.63
C ARG A 432 -7.18 -6.38 25.98
N LEU A 433 -7.61 -7.19 25.00
CA LEU A 433 -8.91 -7.04 24.35
C LEU A 433 -10.05 -7.18 25.37
N ALA A 434 -9.98 -8.15 26.29
CA ALA A 434 -10.98 -8.30 27.34
C ALA A 434 -11.09 -7.02 28.17
N TRP A 435 -9.95 -6.45 28.57
CA TRP A 435 -9.90 -5.19 29.32
C TRP A 435 -10.45 -4.00 28.50
N TRP A 436 -10.01 -3.81 27.26
CA TRP A 436 -10.46 -2.70 26.40
C TRP A 436 -11.95 -2.78 26.07
N ALA A 437 -12.49 -3.99 25.87
CA ALA A 437 -13.91 -4.19 25.57
C ALA A 437 -14.80 -4.23 26.81
N GLY A 438 -14.24 -4.04 28.02
CA GLY A 438 -15.01 -4.10 29.27
C GLY A 438 -15.60 -5.49 29.57
N TRP A 439 -14.89 -6.55 29.19
CA TRP A 439 -15.28 -7.94 29.42
C TRP A 439 -14.64 -8.46 30.72
N ASN A 440 -15.47 -8.99 31.63
CA ASN A 440 -15.02 -9.36 32.99
C ASN A 440 -14.18 -10.64 33.04
N ASP A 441 -14.34 -11.55 32.08
CA ASP A 441 -13.62 -12.81 32.03
C ASP A 441 -12.56 -12.80 30.91
N GLU A 442 -11.33 -12.51 31.30
CA GLU A 442 -10.15 -12.53 30.43
C GLU A 442 -9.92 -13.91 29.80
N ASN A 443 -10.04 -14.97 30.62
CA ASN A 443 -9.76 -16.34 30.20
C ASN A 443 -10.73 -16.79 29.11
N GLN A 444 -11.99 -16.33 29.17
CA GLN A 444 -12.98 -16.59 28.12
C GLN A 444 -12.54 -16.01 26.77
N VAL A 445 -12.03 -14.77 26.74
CA VAL A 445 -11.57 -14.11 25.51
C VAL A 445 -10.30 -14.79 24.98
N VAL A 446 -9.33 -15.09 25.85
CA VAL A 446 -8.11 -15.82 25.47
C VAL A 446 -8.44 -17.19 24.87
N LYS A 447 -9.33 -17.95 25.52
CA LYS A 447 -9.79 -19.26 25.01
C LYS A 447 -10.44 -19.13 23.63
N ARG A 448 -11.33 -18.14 23.45
CA ARG A 448 -12.02 -17.90 22.17
C ARG A 448 -11.06 -17.51 21.04
N VAL A 449 -10.02 -16.73 21.34
CA VAL A 449 -8.95 -16.39 20.39
C VAL A 449 -8.16 -17.63 20.01
N ARG A 450 -7.79 -18.48 20.98
CA ARG A 450 -7.08 -19.74 20.72
C ARG A 450 -7.92 -20.73 19.89
N GLU A 451 -9.22 -20.85 20.17
CA GLU A 451 -10.15 -21.69 19.38
C GLU A 451 -10.33 -21.17 17.95
N SER A 452 -10.24 -19.86 17.76
CA SER A 452 -10.28 -19.23 16.43
C SER A 452 -8.93 -19.33 15.70
N SER A 453 -7.84 -19.64 16.41
CA SER A 453 -6.50 -19.81 15.83
C SER A 453 -6.35 -21.22 15.25
N GLY A 454 -6.05 -21.32 13.94
CA GLY A 454 -5.95 -22.60 13.22
C GLY A 454 -7.21 -23.01 12.45
N ALA A 455 -8.33 -22.30 12.60
CA ALA A 455 -9.43 -22.40 11.64
C ALA A 455 -8.98 -21.79 10.30
N PRO A 456 -9.20 -22.45 9.14
CA PRO A 456 -8.80 -21.89 7.85
C PRO A 456 -9.47 -20.54 7.66
N VAL A 457 -8.66 -19.48 7.64
CA VAL A 457 -9.10 -18.14 7.26
C VAL A 457 -9.65 -18.27 5.84
N ARG A 458 -10.97 -18.09 5.69
CA ARG A 458 -11.62 -17.98 4.38
C ARG A 458 -11.07 -16.71 3.74
N LYS A 459 -9.93 -16.82 3.03
CA LYS A 459 -9.39 -15.74 2.22
C LYS A 459 -10.49 -15.32 1.25
N GLN A 460 -11.03 -14.11 1.43
CA GLN A 460 -11.75 -13.45 0.35
C GLN A 460 -10.76 -13.32 -0.81
N ARG A 461 -10.85 -14.25 -1.78
CA ARG A 461 -10.11 -14.16 -3.03
C ARG A 461 -10.56 -12.90 -3.74
N ARG A 462 -9.68 -11.90 -3.81
CA ARG A 462 -9.76 -10.88 -4.87
C ARG A 462 -9.75 -11.61 -6.21
N PRO A 463 -10.71 -11.36 -7.13
CA PRO A 463 -10.59 -11.87 -8.47
C PRO A 463 -9.40 -11.21 -9.16
N ARG A 464 -8.53 -12.06 -9.67
CA ARG A 464 -7.36 -11.73 -10.49
C ARG A 464 -7.89 -11.14 -11.80
N ARG A 465 -7.50 -9.90 -12.13
CA ARG A 465 -7.72 -9.33 -13.47
C ARG A 465 -6.90 -10.16 -14.46
N GLU A 466 -7.57 -10.89 -15.33
CA GLU A 466 -7.02 -11.26 -16.63
C GLU A 466 -7.33 -10.12 -17.60
N GLU A 467 -6.29 -9.61 -18.24
CA GLU A 467 -6.39 -8.72 -19.37
C GLU A 467 -7.05 -9.46 -20.54
N ASN A 468 -8.22 -8.99 -20.97
CA ASN A 468 -8.45 -8.77 -22.40
C ASN A 468 -9.70 -7.92 -22.69
N GLN A 469 -9.47 -6.97 -23.60
CA GLN A 469 -10.40 -6.33 -24.54
C GLN A 469 -11.36 -5.23 -24.03
N GLN A 470 -10.89 -4.00 -24.31
CA GLN A 470 -11.64 -2.80 -24.72
C GLN A 470 -13.15 -2.95 -24.92
N SER A 471 -13.93 -2.18 -24.16
CA SER A 471 -14.98 -1.32 -24.72
C SER A 471 -15.42 -0.24 -23.72
N LEU A 472 -15.69 0.95 -24.23
CA LEU A 472 -16.10 2.15 -23.51
C LEU A 472 -17.53 1.99 -22.97
N GLY A 473 -17.71 2.14 -21.66
CA GLY A 473 -19.01 2.35 -21.03
C GLY A 473 -18.79 2.77 -19.58
N MET A 474 -19.42 3.86 -19.13
CA MET A 474 -19.38 4.26 -17.72
C MET A 474 -19.88 3.08 -16.86
N ASP A 475 -18.99 2.59 -15.98
CA ASP A 475 -19.29 1.54 -15.01
C ASP A 475 -20.23 2.12 -13.94
N VAL A 476 -21.54 1.93 -14.13
CA VAL A 476 -22.53 2.09 -13.09
C VAL A 476 -22.38 0.90 -12.15
N GLU A 477 -21.84 1.13 -10.96
CA GLU A 477 -21.62 0.09 -9.94
C GLU A 477 -22.96 -0.47 -9.46
N LEU A 478 -23.21 -1.75 -9.71
CA LEU A 478 -24.43 -2.44 -9.28
C LEU A 478 -24.29 -2.92 -7.82
N PRO A 479 -25.38 -2.95 -7.03
CA PRO A 479 -25.31 -3.44 -5.66
C PRO A 479 -24.84 -4.90 -5.63
N PRO A 480 -23.83 -5.24 -4.80
CA PRO A 480 -23.28 -6.59 -4.75
C PRO A 480 -24.32 -7.59 -4.25
N ARG A 481 -24.19 -8.87 -4.66
CA ARG A 481 -25.06 -9.94 -4.17
C ARG A 481 -24.91 -10.07 -2.64
N PRO A 482 -25.98 -9.85 -1.86
CA PRO A 482 -25.92 -9.96 -0.40
C PRO A 482 -25.72 -11.43 0.03
N PRO A 483 -25.00 -11.69 1.13
CA PRO A 483 -24.87 -13.05 1.67
C PRO A 483 -26.21 -13.54 2.27
N ARG A 484 -26.45 -14.86 2.33
CA ARG A 484 -27.72 -15.45 2.79
C ARG A 484 -28.27 -14.93 4.14
N HIS A 485 -27.41 -14.49 5.04
CA HIS A 485 -27.80 -13.98 6.36
C HIS A 485 -28.19 -12.49 6.35
N ASP A 486 -27.92 -11.78 5.25
CA ASP A 486 -28.30 -10.38 5.07
C ASP A 486 -29.78 -10.30 4.67
N PRO A 487 -30.60 -9.43 5.32
CA PRO A 487 -32.00 -9.24 4.96
C PRO A 487 -32.28 -8.93 3.48
N ARG A 488 -31.31 -8.33 2.77
CA ARG A 488 -31.43 -7.99 1.36
C ARG A 488 -31.36 -9.21 0.44
N TRP A 489 -30.81 -10.33 0.92
CA TRP A 489 -30.78 -11.57 0.14
C TRP A 489 -32.19 -12.06 -0.20
N LEU A 490 -33.10 -12.03 0.77
CA LEU A 490 -34.47 -12.49 0.57
C LEU A 490 -35.25 -11.59 -0.41
N GLN A 491 -35.00 -10.28 -0.36
CA GLN A 491 -35.57 -9.30 -1.29
C GLN A 491 -35.08 -9.55 -2.73
N ARG A 492 -33.78 -9.84 -2.89
CA ARG A 492 -33.19 -10.16 -4.19
C ARG A 492 -33.75 -11.47 -4.76
N GLU A 493 -33.89 -12.52 -3.95
CA GLU A 493 -34.48 -13.78 -4.38
C GLU A 493 -35.95 -13.64 -4.80
N ALA A 494 -36.73 -12.82 -4.10
CA ALA A 494 -38.12 -12.54 -4.49
C ALA A 494 -38.19 -11.81 -5.86
N LEU A 495 -37.31 -10.83 -6.09
CA LEU A 495 -37.20 -10.13 -7.39
C LEU A 495 -36.78 -11.08 -8.53
N LYS A 496 -35.83 -11.99 -8.27
CA LYS A 496 -35.42 -13.03 -9.24
C LYS A 496 -36.58 -13.94 -9.58
N ALA A 497 -37.34 -14.40 -8.58
CA ALA A 497 -38.51 -15.24 -8.80
C ALA A 497 -39.57 -14.51 -9.65
N ALA A 498 -39.84 -13.24 -9.37
CA ALA A 498 -40.79 -12.43 -10.13
C ALA A 498 -40.37 -12.19 -11.59
N LEU A 499 -39.06 -12.06 -11.87
CA LEU A 499 -38.54 -11.82 -13.22
C LEU A 499 -38.35 -13.11 -14.04
N GLN A 500 -37.94 -14.20 -13.39
CA GLN A 500 -37.60 -15.46 -14.07
C GLN A 500 -38.78 -16.41 -14.18
N VAL A 501 -39.61 -16.51 -13.13
CA VAL A 501 -40.73 -17.44 -13.02
C VAL A 501 -42.02 -16.71 -12.56
N PRO A 502 -42.48 -15.66 -13.28
CA PRO A 502 -43.61 -14.84 -12.88
C PRO A 502 -44.90 -15.65 -12.61
N ALA A 503 -45.14 -16.71 -13.38
CA ALA A 503 -46.30 -17.59 -13.21
C ALA A 503 -46.32 -18.33 -11.84
N LEU A 504 -45.16 -18.51 -11.18
CA LEU A 504 -45.05 -19.11 -9.86
C LEU A 504 -45.03 -18.05 -8.74
N ALA A 505 -44.52 -16.86 -9.05
CA ALA A 505 -44.42 -15.77 -8.09
C ALA A 505 -45.77 -15.07 -7.87
N GLY A 506 -46.60 -14.96 -8.92
CA GLY A 506 -47.93 -14.37 -8.85
C GLY A 506 -48.99 -15.31 -8.25
N PRO A 507 -50.04 -14.79 -7.60
CA PRO A 507 -50.30 -13.38 -7.28
C PRO A 507 -49.63 -12.93 -5.98
N LEU A 508 -48.93 -13.82 -5.26
CA LEU A 508 -48.38 -13.53 -3.93
C LEU A 508 -47.34 -12.40 -3.97
N TYR A 509 -46.46 -12.40 -4.97
CA TYR A 509 -45.47 -11.35 -5.15
C TYR A 509 -46.13 -9.98 -5.39
N ASP A 510 -47.18 -9.93 -6.22
CA ASP A 510 -47.88 -8.68 -6.57
C ASP A 510 -48.60 -8.06 -5.36
N SER A 511 -48.86 -8.84 -4.31
CA SER A 511 -49.44 -8.36 -3.04
C SER A 511 -48.41 -7.72 -2.07
N LEU A 512 -47.11 -7.86 -2.35
CA LEU A 512 -46.07 -7.27 -1.50
C LEU A 512 -46.03 -5.75 -1.67
N PRO A 513 -46.12 -4.98 -0.58
CA PRO A 513 -46.02 -3.53 -0.66
C PRO A 513 -44.54 -3.10 -0.75
N ALA A 514 -44.27 -1.89 -1.21
CA ALA A 514 -42.90 -1.41 -1.47
C ALA A 514 -42.02 -1.44 -0.21
N GLU A 515 -42.62 -1.29 0.99
CA GLU A 515 -41.96 -1.34 2.30
C GLU A 515 -41.33 -2.70 2.60
N ALA A 516 -41.71 -3.77 1.88
CA ALA A 516 -41.05 -5.06 1.95
C ALA A 516 -39.59 -5.01 1.45
N PHE A 517 -39.24 -4.00 0.64
CA PHE A 517 -37.92 -3.82 0.05
C PHE A 517 -37.19 -2.64 0.71
N THR A 518 -36.15 -2.95 1.48
CA THR A 518 -35.38 -1.95 2.26
C THR A 518 -34.22 -1.34 1.47
N GLU A 519 -33.75 -2.03 0.42
CA GLU A 519 -32.73 -1.52 -0.49
C GLU A 519 -33.40 -0.64 -1.57
N PRO A 520 -33.01 0.65 -1.73
CA PRO A 520 -33.71 1.57 -2.61
C PRO A 520 -33.86 1.08 -4.06
N VAL A 521 -32.81 0.46 -4.61
CA VAL A 521 -32.82 -0.06 -5.99
C VAL A 521 -33.78 -1.27 -6.13
N TYR A 522 -33.96 -2.07 -5.06
CA TYR A 522 -34.90 -3.18 -5.07
C TYR A 522 -36.36 -2.71 -4.98
N ALA A 523 -36.61 -1.67 -4.18
CA ALA A 523 -37.92 -1.02 -4.09
C ALA A 523 -38.30 -0.37 -5.43
N GLU A 524 -37.34 0.27 -6.11
CA GLU A 524 -37.53 0.83 -7.45
C GLU A 524 -37.88 -0.27 -8.46
N LEU A 525 -37.12 -1.36 -8.49
CA LEU A 525 -37.39 -2.51 -9.36
C LEU A 525 -38.76 -3.13 -9.14
N GLN A 526 -39.19 -3.26 -7.88
CA GLN A 526 -40.51 -3.79 -7.58
C GLN A 526 -41.62 -2.87 -8.10
N LYS A 527 -41.48 -1.55 -7.95
CA LYS A 527 -42.42 -0.57 -8.52
C LYS A 527 -42.47 -0.64 -10.04
N ALA A 528 -41.30 -0.72 -10.69
CA ALA A 528 -41.19 -0.85 -12.15
C ALA A 528 -41.85 -2.15 -12.65
N LEU A 529 -41.72 -3.25 -11.89
CA LEU A 529 -42.34 -4.54 -12.21
C LEU A 529 -43.86 -4.51 -12.05
N LEU A 530 -44.39 -3.92 -10.99
CA LEU A 530 -45.84 -3.70 -10.84
C LEU A 530 -46.39 -2.79 -11.95
N ALA A 531 -45.68 -1.71 -12.28
CA ALA A 531 -46.06 -0.80 -13.36
C ALA A 531 -45.99 -1.47 -14.76
N ALA A 532 -45.19 -2.52 -14.92
CA ALA A 532 -45.15 -3.37 -16.11
C ALA A 532 -46.34 -4.34 -16.22
N GLY A 533 -47.24 -4.34 -15.23
CA GLY A 533 -48.41 -5.20 -15.14
C GLY A 533 -48.28 -6.34 -14.13
N GLY A 534 -47.18 -6.39 -13.36
CA GLY A 534 -46.97 -7.40 -12.32
C GLY A 534 -46.59 -8.78 -12.86
N THR A 535 -46.41 -9.72 -11.94
CA THR A 535 -46.19 -11.14 -12.25
C THR A 535 -47.41 -11.80 -12.90
N THR A 536 -48.58 -11.15 -12.83
CA THR A 536 -49.84 -11.59 -13.45
C THR A 536 -50.13 -11.00 -14.83
N SER A 537 -49.24 -10.18 -15.39
CA SER A 537 -49.40 -9.52 -16.71
C SER A 537 -49.50 -10.47 -17.91
N GLY A 538 -49.09 -11.73 -17.76
CA GLY A 538 -48.92 -12.68 -18.86
C GLY A 538 -47.61 -12.50 -19.65
N LEU A 539 -46.77 -11.52 -19.29
CA LEU A 539 -45.42 -11.36 -19.84
C LEU A 539 -44.42 -12.28 -19.13
N SER A 540 -43.47 -12.84 -19.88
CA SER A 540 -42.38 -13.65 -19.33
C SER A 540 -41.07 -13.48 -20.12
N GLY A 541 -39.97 -13.95 -19.56
CA GLY A 541 -38.65 -13.92 -20.20
C GLY A 541 -38.22 -12.52 -20.63
N ALA A 542 -37.61 -12.41 -21.82
CA ALA A 542 -37.11 -11.14 -22.34
C ALA A 542 -38.19 -10.05 -22.46
N GLY A 543 -39.44 -10.41 -22.75
CA GLY A 543 -40.54 -9.45 -22.89
C GLY A 543 -40.91 -8.77 -21.57
N LEU A 544 -40.89 -9.52 -20.46
CA LEU A 544 -41.08 -8.96 -19.13
C LEU A 544 -39.91 -8.06 -18.73
N VAL A 545 -38.67 -8.50 -18.97
CA VAL A 545 -37.47 -7.75 -18.61
C VAL A 545 -37.40 -6.41 -19.35
N ASP A 546 -37.70 -6.38 -20.64
CA ASP A 546 -37.75 -5.14 -21.42
C ASP A 546 -38.85 -4.19 -20.89
N ALA A 547 -40.04 -4.71 -20.61
CA ALA A 547 -41.13 -3.93 -20.04
C ALA A 547 -40.80 -3.32 -18.66
N VAL A 548 -40.07 -4.06 -17.81
CA VAL A 548 -39.58 -3.59 -16.50
C VAL A 548 -38.48 -2.55 -16.68
N SER A 549 -37.49 -2.81 -17.53
CA SER A 549 -36.35 -1.92 -17.77
C SER A 549 -36.76 -0.56 -18.32
N GLN A 550 -37.81 -0.50 -19.16
CA GLN A 550 -38.37 0.76 -19.67
C GLN A 550 -39.10 1.60 -18.61
N ARG A 551 -39.44 0.99 -17.47
CA ARG A 551 -40.15 1.63 -16.35
C ARG A 551 -39.25 1.88 -15.14
N CYS A 552 -37.97 1.54 -15.23
CA CYS A 552 -36.97 1.89 -14.22
C CYS A 552 -36.61 3.38 -14.35
N GLU A 553 -36.46 4.08 -13.23
CA GLU A 553 -36.08 5.49 -13.19
C GLU A 553 -34.54 5.64 -13.26
N SER A 554 -33.81 4.69 -12.69
CA SER A 554 -32.35 4.68 -12.64
C SER A 554 -31.74 3.68 -13.62
N GLN A 555 -30.58 4.08 -14.18
CA GLN A 555 -29.77 3.18 -15.01
C GLN A 555 -29.26 1.97 -14.22
N VAL A 556 -29.11 2.11 -12.90
CA VAL A 556 -28.74 1.04 -11.96
C VAL A 556 -29.84 -0.02 -11.92
N ALA A 557 -31.10 0.38 -11.71
CA ALA A 557 -32.24 -0.55 -11.66
C ALA A 557 -32.44 -1.25 -13.01
N SER A 558 -32.38 -0.52 -14.13
CA SER A 558 -32.52 -1.10 -15.49
C SER A 558 -31.44 -2.15 -15.81
N ARG A 559 -30.19 -1.92 -15.39
CA ARG A 559 -29.12 -2.94 -15.52
C ARG A 559 -29.33 -4.11 -14.56
N LEU A 560 -29.83 -3.82 -13.36
CA LEU A 560 -30.06 -4.83 -12.34
C LEU A 560 -31.23 -5.76 -12.67
N SER A 561 -32.33 -5.27 -13.26
CA SER A 561 -33.43 -6.13 -13.75
C SER A 561 -32.91 -7.16 -14.76
N THR A 562 -32.05 -6.71 -15.67
CA THR A 562 -31.42 -7.57 -16.69
C THR A 562 -30.50 -8.62 -16.06
N GLN A 563 -29.71 -8.23 -15.04
CA GLN A 563 -28.87 -9.16 -14.29
C GLN A 563 -29.71 -10.18 -13.50
N LEU A 564 -30.75 -9.73 -12.79
CA LEU A 564 -31.60 -10.59 -11.98
C LEU A 564 -32.43 -11.56 -12.82
N ALA A 565 -32.70 -11.25 -14.09
CA ALA A 565 -33.40 -12.15 -15.01
C ALA A 565 -32.59 -13.38 -15.43
N VAL A 566 -31.27 -13.37 -15.24
CA VAL A 566 -30.37 -14.48 -15.62
C VAL A 566 -29.56 -15.02 -14.45
N GLU A 567 -29.61 -14.38 -13.29
CA GLU A 567 -28.92 -14.83 -12.09
C GLU A 567 -29.57 -16.10 -11.53
N ALA A 568 -28.82 -17.22 -11.50
CA ALA A 568 -29.35 -18.51 -11.06
C ALA A 568 -30.08 -18.44 -9.71
N LEU A 569 -31.32 -18.92 -9.66
CA LEU A 569 -32.03 -19.22 -8.41
C LEU A 569 -31.27 -20.31 -7.65
N GLU A 570 -31.31 -20.28 -6.31
CA GLU A 570 -30.42 -21.12 -5.48
C GLU A 570 -30.82 -22.61 -5.39
N TRP A 571 -31.81 -23.06 -6.14
CA TRP A 571 -32.29 -24.45 -6.17
C TRP A 571 -32.02 -25.09 -7.55
N THR A 572 -31.80 -26.41 -7.57
CA THR A 572 -31.04 -27.09 -8.64
C THR A 572 -31.84 -27.92 -9.65
N THR A 573 -33.18 -28.01 -9.57
CA THR A 573 -33.97 -28.92 -10.45
C THR A 573 -35.41 -28.44 -10.70
N GLU A 574 -35.69 -27.87 -11.88
CA GLU A 574 -36.99 -27.48 -12.52
C GLU A 574 -38.18 -26.99 -11.66
N ASP A 575 -38.64 -25.79 -12.01
CA ASP A 575 -39.61 -24.87 -11.36
C ASP A 575 -40.30 -25.35 -10.07
N ASP A 576 -39.63 -25.30 -8.90
CA ASP A 576 -40.22 -25.67 -7.60
C ASP A 576 -41.14 -24.56 -7.04
N PRO A 577 -42.48 -24.73 -7.08
CA PRO A 577 -43.42 -23.72 -6.59
C PRO A 577 -43.33 -23.54 -5.07
N ARG A 578 -42.80 -24.54 -4.34
CA ARG A 578 -42.63 -24.49 -2.87
C ARG A 578 -41.49 -23.57 -2.48
N TYR A 579 -40.42 -23.50 -3.28
CA TYR A 579 -39.31 -22.57 -3.05
C TYR A 579 -39.80 -21.12 -3.19
N VAL A 580 -40.46 -20.80 -4.31
CA VAL A 580 -40.94 -19.44 -4.60
C VAL A 580 -41.94 -18.97 -3.54
N GLY A 581 -42.91 -19.83 -3.18
CA GLY A 581 -43.86 -19.55 -2.11
C GLY A 581 -43.20 -19.30 -0.75
N ALA A 582 -42.18 -20.10 -0.39
CA ALA A 582 -41.47 -19.94 0.87
C ALA A 582 -40.63 -18.65 0.93
N ILE A 583 -39.99 -18.24 -0.18
CA ILE A 583 -39.25 -16.98 -0.26
C ILE A 583 -40.17 -15.78 -0.06
N ILE A 584 -41.32 -15.76 -0.75
CA ILE A 584 -42.30 -14.66 -0.65
C ILE A 584 -42.92 -14.62 0.76
N ALA A 585 -43.31 -15.78 1.32
CA ALA A 585 -43.85 -15.87 2.68
C ALA A 585 -42.86 -15.38 3.74
N ARG A 586 -41.57 -15.73 3.63
CA ARG A 586 -40.52 -15.21 4.53
C ARG A 586 -40.32 -13.71 4.39
N LEU A 587 -40.44 -13.17 3.18
CA LEU A 587 -40.27 -11.73 2.95
C LEU A 587 -41.42 -10.95 3.59
N GLN A 588 -42.64 -11.48 3.45
CA GLN A 588 -43.83 -10.93 4.09
C GLN A 588 -43.78 -11.04 5.62
N GLU A 589 -43.30 -12.16 6.16
CA GLU A 589 -43.11 -12.35 7.60
C GLU A 589 -42.19 -11.28 8.21
N ARG A 590 -41.10 -10.91 7.51
CA ARG A 590 -40.18 -9.86 7.96
C ARG A 590 -40.80 -8.47 7.93
N LEU A 591 -41.68 -8.20 6.97
CA LEU A 591 -42.45 -6.95 6.94
C LEU A 591 -43.39 -6.88 8.15
N VAL A 592 -44.17 -7.94 8.38
CA VAL A 592 -45.11 -8.02 9.50
C VAL A 592 -44.39 -7.93 10.85
N SER A 593 -43.22 -8.58 10.99
CA SER A 593 -42.37 -8.47 12.19
C SER A 593 -41.95 -7.02 12.51
N ARG A 594 -41.64 -6.21 11.49
CA ARG A 594 -41.32 -4.79 11.68
C ARG A 594 -42.56 -3.98 12.09
N GLN A 595 -43.70 -4.22 11.46
CA GLN A 595 -44.97 -3.57 11.84
C GLN A 595 -45.36 -3.87 13.28
N ILE A 596 -45.19 -5.13 13.73
CA ILE A 596 -45.41 -5.52 15.14
C ILE A 596 -44.45 -4.77 16.06
N ALA A 597 -43.16 -4.67 15.72
CA ALA A 597 -42.19 -3.94 16.51
C ALA A 597 -42.54 -2.44 16.65
N ASP A 598 -43.01 -1.82 15.56
CA ASP A 598 -43.44 -0.41 15.54
C ASP A 598 -44.69 -0.19 16.40
N ILE A 599 -45.70 -1.05 16.28
CA ILE A 599 -46.92 -0.97 17.09
C ILE A 599 -46.61 -1.23 18.56
N LYS A 600 -45.79 -2.24 18.88
CA LYS A 600 -45.35 -2.54 20.25
C LYS A 600 -44.63 -1.36 20.89
N SER A 601 -43.77 -0.67 20.13
CA SER A 601 -43.09 0.55 20.57
C SER A 601 -44.06 1.69 20.86
N LYS A 602 -45.14 1.84 20.07
CA LYS A 602 -46.18 2.85 20.33
C LYS A 602 -47.01 2.50 21.57
N VAL A 603 -47.49 1.26 21.66
CA VAL A 603 -48.29 0.75 22.78
C VAL A 603 -47.55 0.87 24.12
N GLN A 604 -46.23 0.62 24.15
CA GLN A 604 -45.40 0.77 25.37
C GLN A 604 -45.26 2.20 25.88
N ARG A 605 -45.53 3.21 25.04
CA ARG A 605 -45.40 4.64 25.36
C ARG A 605 -46.74 5.31 25.70
N MET A 606 -47.84 4.58 25.58
CA MET A 606 -49.18 5.09 25.84
C MET A 606 -49.66 4.69 27.24
N SER A 607 -50.44 5.56 27.87
CA SER A 607 -51.07 5.27 29.15
C SER A 607 -52.37 4.49 28.90
N PRO A 608 -52.51 3.25 29.38
CA PRO A 608 -53.73 2.46 29.19
C PRO A 608 -54.98 3.07 29.88
N LEU A 609 -54.79 4.07 30.73
CA LEU A 609 -55.84 4.75 31.48
C LEU A 609 -56.24 6.10 30.86
N GLU A 610 -55.31 6.81 30.21
CA GLU A 610 -55.56 8.13 29.61
C GLU A 610 -55.96 8.00 28.14
N ASP A 611 -55.41 7.01 27.41
CA ASP A 611 -55.60 6.80 25.97
C ASP A 611 -56.24 5.43 25.67
N ALA A 612 -57.25 5.04 26.45
CA ALA A 612 -57.80 3.67 26.46
C ALA A 612 -58.34 3.19 25.10
N GLU A 613 -58.98 4.06 24.31
CA GLU A 613 -59.52 3.67 22.99
C GLU A 613 -58.40 3.38 21.98
N GLU A 614 -57.40 4.26 21.88
CA GLU A 614 -56.28 4.12 20.94
C GLU A 614 -55.34 2.97 21.35
N TYR A 615 -55.12 2.78 22.66
CA TYR A 615 -54.38 1.63 23.19
C TYR A 615 -55.04 0.30 22.81
N ASN A 616 -56.36 0.17 23.00
CA ASN A 616 -57.08 -1.08 22.69
C ASN A 616 -57.13 -1.36 21.19
N ALA A 617 -57.25 -0.32 20.35
CA ALA A 617 -57.19 -0.46 18.90
C ALA A 617 -55.81 -0.97 18.43
N LEU A 618 -54.72 -0.32 18.84
CA LEU A 618 -53.36 -0.73 18.48
C LEU A 618 -52.99 -2.11 19.03
N PHE A 619 -53.46 -2.44 20.23
CA PHE A 619 -53.26 -3.77 20.80
C PHE A 619 -54.01 -4.85 20.00
N GLY A 620 -55.25 -4.56 19.55
CA GLY A 620 -56.01 -5.44 18.66
C GLY A 620 -55.30 -5.70 17.33
N ASP A 621 -54.78 -4.65 16.69
CA ASP A 621 -53.99 -4.74 15.46
C ASP A 621 -52.71 -5.58 15.65
N MET A 622 -52.01 -5.39 16.77
CA MET A 622 -50.82 -6.16 17.10
C MET A 622 -51.13 -7.66 17.24
N VAL A 623 -52.23 -8.03 17.92
CA VAL A 623 -52.65 -9.44 18.07
C VAL A 623 -53.01 -10.06 16.72
N ALA A 624 -53.72 -9.32 15.87
CA ALA A 624 -54.06 -9.78 14.52
C ALA A 624 -52.80 -10.00 13.67
N LEU A 625 -51.83 -9.09 13.72
CA LEU A 625 -50.55 -9.22 13.01
C LEU A 625 -49.69 -10.37 13.54
N GLU A 626 -49.67 -10.64 14.85
CA GLU A 626 -48.98 -11.81 15.41
C GLU A 626 -49.62 -13.14 14.93
N GLY A 627 -50.96 -13.18 14.85
CA GLY A 627 -51.67 -14.31 14.26
C GLY A 627 -51.32 -14.52 12.78
N TYR A 628 -51.25 -13.43 12.02
CA TYR A 628 -50.87 -13.46 10.61
C TYR A 628 -49.41 -13.87 10.39
N ARG A 629 -48.49 -13.35 11.22
CA ARG A 629 -47.07 -13.71 11.22
C ARG A 629 -46.87 -15.20 11.44
N LYS A 630 -47.61 -15.80 12.38
CA LYS A 630 -47.56 -17.25 12.64
C LYS A 630 -47.96 -18.06 11.41
N ALA A 631 -49.04 -17.67 10.73
CA ALA A 631 -49.47 -18.34 9.49
C ALA A 631 -48.41 -18.25 8.38
N LEU A 632 -47.72 -17.10 8.25
CA LEU A 632 -46.62 -16.92 7.30
C LEU A 632 -45.38 -17.77 7.65
N LEU A 633 -45.06 -17.92 8.93
CA LEU A 633 -44.00 -18.83 9.39
C LEU A 633 -44.31 -20.28 9.05
N ASP A 634 -45.55 -20.73 9.27
CA ASP A 634 -45.99 -22.09 8.92
C ASP A 634 -45.89 -22.34 7.40
N GLN A 635 -46.28 -21.35 6.58
CA GLN A 635 -46.13 -21.40 5.12
C GLN A 635 -44.66 -21.40 4.67
N ALA A 636 -43.76 -20.76 5.42
CA ALA A 636 -42.33 -20.70 5.16
C ALA A 636 -41.53 -21.93 5.65
N MET A 637 -42.11 -22.76 6.53
CA MET A 637 -41.49 -23.96 7.11
C MET A 637 -41.67 -25.22 6.25
N GLY A 638 -42.56 -25.20 5.25
CA GLY A 638 -42.80 -26.32 4.32
C GLY A 638 -41.63 -26.67 3.39
N THR A 639 -40.53 -25.93 3.47
CA THR A 639 -39.34 -26.10 2.63
C THR A 639 -38.10 -25.76 3.48
N THR A 640 -37.21 -26.72 3.69
CA THR A 640 -35.86 -26.45 4.22
C THR A 640 -35.06 -25.69 3.16
N LEU A 641 -35.14 -24.35 3.23
CA LEU A 641 -34.36 -23.38 2.43
C LEU A 641 -32.89 -23.29 2.89
#